data_AF-A0A5W2T5X3-F1
#
_entry.id   AF-A0A5W2T5X3-F1
#
_cell.length_a   1.000
_cell.length_b   1.000
_cell.length_c   1.000
_cell.angle_alpha   90.00
_cell.angle_beta   90.00
_cell.angle_gamma   90.00
#
_symmetry.space_group_name_H-M   'P 1'
#
loop_
_entity.id
_entity.type
_entity.pdbx_description
1 polymer ?
#
loop_
_entity_poly.entity_id
_entity_poly.type
_entity_poly.pdbx_seq_one_letter_code
_entity_poly.pdbx_strand_id
1 'polypeptide(L)'
;METDLQWLLSQSESPILEFKQEWYWNDSTEKEEMNVKWGEFLKDLVSLFNGYLGYVGKPRYLIFGYSESENRTYDIDTASIKQLSNLIVFKKDLSRRLEGLITPNHLHFSIEQVEHDGNKLIIFEITPPAYLIELKRELQTKTKSLDSGSVLLRKGQKTDEVRTASPAEIENIKIELNDFRISADYNKFYTGNESPISKDRSIEKTIQSYMDKNTSYSLAEGFPVKTKSWKENVIYEIYRLNDEFSGVKEFIYIHENANQGKTLADIRNKNHLINQNSAIILIERPNIKDIDKRKENLKRLFSTQYVYFIDEFGYEFLYKDCMLPYEKFDQSDFVDSFYKNEQDQNISALERVKQWFDSENEPLFVISGHGGIGKTTIAKQFLDFVYETHKSGVLFIDSKEIINELSRKFSSKNKICDVYDFYTALMDSDDAEDSRFNRELLKLSIDNGSLIIALDGIDEVIAKLGDKFDVEKFITSIFDEYSSELNKTKILITCRDHFWNDVRRSLIIPEIKISPFNEQLALDFYTKKLNNDQKKIAKALEIAEKFAIEHNENTKKYIPFLVDIIARIVNSPTFSGLNEIEKKSEYLSNVHNVDILISLICEREVVKLGTFSVDKQVLFFMKMASEKTNGISIYDVKSVLSEINVDNNDLIIENFKGHPLIDFHGNKFNFRYDVFDIYFKSLLIVNYFKKLDILSLDEKMIDTISGYLKYDSSFTRSVSEKLSFSDDMLLFLLENIEAIKTKDSANIELFISSLVILTLDIIYLDPSYQFNTETRTKIIEKLFSDSENVIDGLCLTDVFGNSGTKAIFDFRDKKLLNCHFNNYQYFWECLMNLNTRFERSTFKDIDPREGVNYTLYDNMFSNDCDLNLIKHLISEKKQEAQNSLDSIRSDVLKAFKIFYKRGNFYPRKQEEVRKKLSTISILSYMIDNNVIVKFKDPKKPTMQQYNISPKYKTVIDFIEQGIPSEELSTLVNDIQLSC
;
A
#
# COMPACT_ATOMS: atom_id res chain seq x y z
N MET A 1 12.30 44.29 -25.76
CA MET A 1 11.91 43.71 -27.06
C MET A 1 12.81 44.16 -28.20
N GLU A 2 12.90 45.44 -28.59
CA GLU A 2 13.89 45.88 -29.61
C GLU A 2 15.34 45.52 -29.25
N THR A 3 15.71 45.66 -27.97
CA THR A 3 17.02 45.27 -27.42
C THR A 3 17.25 43.76 -27.36
N ASP A 4 16.19 42.96 -27.22
CA ASP A 4 16.26 41.48 -27.15
C ASP A 4 16.32 40.86 -28.54
N LEU A 5 15.64 41.48 -29.52
CA LEU A 5 15.64 41.06 -30.92
C LEU A 5 17.03 41.18 -31.55
N GLN A 6 17.74 42.30 -31.33
CA GLN A 6 19.13 42.44 -31.81
C GLN A 6 20.06 41.36 -31.25
N TRP A 7 19.86 40.98 -29.98
CA TRP A 7 20.61 39.88 -29.39
C TRP A 7 20.26 38.55 -30.05
N LEU A 8 18.97 38.24 -30.23
CA LEU A 8 18.51 37.01 -30.90
C LEU A 8 19.05 36.90 -32.32
N LEU A 9 18.96 37.97 -33.14
CA LEU A 9 19.47 38.01 -34.51
C LEU A 9 21.00 37.87 -34.60
N SER A 10 21.72 38.11 -33.50
CA SER A 10 23.18 37.88 -33.43
C SER A 10 23.56 36.43 -33.08
N GLN A 11 22.60 35.61 -32.65
CA GLN A 11 22.82 34.20 -32.31
C GLN A 11 22.64 33.31 -33.54
N SER A 12 23.34 32.18 -33.57
CA SER A 12 23.08 31.13 -34.56
C SER A 12 21.85 30.30 -34.20
N GLU A 13 21.20 29.71 -35.20
CA GLU A 13 20.11 28.76 -34.96
C GLU A 13 20.53 27.63 -34.01
N SER A 14 19.60 27.24 -33.16
CA SER A 14 19.83 26.30 -32.07
C SER A 14 18.56 25.48 -31.79
N PRO A 15 18.59 24.51 -30.86
CA PRO A 15 17.38 23.81 -30.41
C PRO A 15 16.23 24.71 -29.93
N ILE A 16 16.51 25.98 -29.63
CA ILE A 16 15.54 26.95 -29.08
C ILE A 16 15.39 28.22 -29.94
N LEU A 17 16.08 28.33 -31.08
CA LEU A 17 16.01 29.51 -31.95
C LEU A 17 16.04 29.06 -33.40
N GLU A 18 15.03 29.49 -34.17
CA GLU A 18 14.90 29.19 -35.59
C GLU A 18 14.64 30.46 -36.39
N PHE A 19 15.30 30.57 -37.55
CA PHE A 19 15.06 31.63 -38.51
C PHE A 19 14.42 31.11 -39.78
N LYS A 20 13.47 31.87 -40.32
CA LYS A 20 12.93 31.67 -41.65
C LYS A 20 13.00 32.97 -42.41
N GLN A 21 13.59 32.92 -43.59
CA GLN A 21 13.66 34.09 -44.46
C GLN A 21 12.27 34.56 -44.91
N GLU A 22 11.40 33.62 -45.24
CA GLU A 22 10.08 33.87 -45.83
C GLU A 22 8.96 33.15 -45.07
N TRP A 23 7.74 33.64 -45.22
CA TRP A 23 6.55 32.92 -44.77
C TRP A 23 6.20 31.76 -45.72
N TYR A 24 5.53 30.74 -45.21
CA TYR A 24 5.34 29.46 -45.93
C TYR A 24 4.42 29.52 -47.16
N TRP A 25 3.45 30.44 -47.18
CA TRP A 25 2.42 30.56 -48.22
C TRP A 25 2.00 32.02 -48.45
N ASN A 26 1.17 32.26 -49.44
CA ASN A 26 0.57 33.58 -49.70
C ASN A 26 -0.88 33.42 -50.20
N ASP A 27 -1.56 34.54 -50.46
CA ASP A 27 -2.95 34.55 -50.92
C ASP A 27 -3.19 33.85 -52.27
N SER A 28 -2.13 33.59 -53.05
CA SER A 28 -2.16 32.86 -54.32
C SER A 28 -1.86 31.36 -54.19
N THR A 29 -1.58 30.85 -52.99
CA THR A 29 -1.26 29.43 -52.77
C THR A 29 -2.49 28.54 -52.99
N GLU A 30 -2.36 27.51 -53.83
CA GLU A 30 -3.46 26.61 -54.16
C GLU A 30 -3.95 25.82 -52.94
N LYS A 31 -5.25 25.52 -52.90
CA LYS A 31 -5.87 24.81 -51.75
C LYS A 31 -5.27 23.43 -51.50
N GLU A 32 -4.82 22.74 -52.55
CA GLU A 32 -4.24 21.39 -52.47
C GLU A 32 -2.83 21.42 -51.83
N GLU A 33 -2.04 22.46 -52.09
CA GLU A 33 -0.72 22.65 -51.48
C GLU A 33 -0.79 23.18 -50.04
N MET A 34 -1.88 23.86 -49.69
CA MET A 34 -2.05 24.52 -48.38
C MET A 34 -1.89 23.56 -47.19
N ASN A 35 -2.38 22.32 -47.30
CA ASN A 35 -2.23 21.32 -46.23
C ASN A 35 -0.77 20.93 -45.99
N VAL A 36 0.01 20.78 -47.06
CA VAL A 36 1.45 20.46 -46.99
C VAL A 36 2.23 21.62 -46.39
N LYS A 37 1.88 22.85 -46.77
CA LYS A 37 2.48 24.08 -46.22
C LYS A 37 2.18 24.26 -44.72
N TRP A 38 0.95 23.98 -44.30
CA TRP A 38 0.60 23.90 -42.87
C TRP A 38 1.39 22.81 -42.15
N GLY A 39 1.55 21.65 -42.77
CA GLY A 39 2.33 20.54 -42.25
C GLY A 39 3.79 20.92 -41.96
N GLU A 40 4.45 21.59 -42.90
CA GLU A 40 5.82 22.10 -42.73
C GLU A 40 5.93 23.14 -41.61
N PHE A 41 5.01 24.11 -41.57
CA PHE A 41 4.98 25.10 -40.50
C PHE A 41 4.79 24.46 -39.11
N LEU A 42 3.81 23.56 -38.98
CA LEU A 42 3.52 22.88 -37.71
C LEU A 42 4.66 21.94 -37.30
N LYS A 43 5.35 21.30 -38.25
CA LYS A 43 6.54 20.48 -38.00
C LYS A 43 7.64 21.32 -37.34
N ASP A 44 7.96 22.48 -37.91
CA ASP A 44 9.01 23.36 -37.39
C ASP A 44 8.64 23.94 -36.03
N LEU A 45 7.40 24.37 -35.85
CA LEU A 45 6.90 24.89 -34.58
C LEU A 45 6.86 23.81 -33.47
N VAL A 46 6.34 22.61 -33.75
CA VAL A 46 6.24 21.53 -32.76
C VAL A 46 7.61 20.99 -32.37
N SER A 47 8.56 20.94 -33.30
CA SER A 47 9.94 20.54 -32.99
C SER A 47 10.60 21.49 -31.98
N LEU A 48 10.29 22.79 -32.07
CA LEU A 48 10.71 23.80 -31.12
C LEU A 48 10.00 23.68 -29.79
N PHE A 49 8.89 22.95 -29.63
CA PHE A 49 8.26 22.74 -28.32
C PHE A 49 8.97 21.68 -27.47
N ASN A 50 9.64 20.70 -28.06
CA ASN A 50 10.51 19.79 -27.29
C ASN A 50 11.97 20.24 -27.28
N GLY A 51 12.46 20.83 -28.38
CA GLY A 51 13.84 21.26 -28.49
C GLY A 51 14.78 20.05 -28.50
N TYR A 52 15.85 20.10 -27.71
CA TYR A 52 16.77 18.97 -27.53
C TYR A 52 17.31 18.93 -26.09
N LEU A 53 17.97 17.81 -25.76
CA LEU A 53 18.63 17.58 -24.48
C LEU A 53 19.58 18.74 -24.11
N GLY A 54 19.52 19.19 -22.85
CA GLY A 54 20.28 20.32 -22.31
C GLY A 54 19.66 21.70 -22.53
N TYR A 55 18.46 21.76 -23.13
CA TYR A 55 17.74 23.01 -23.40
C TYR A 55 16.35 23.09 -22.78
N VAL A 56 15.98 22.13 -21.92
CA VAL A 56 14.77 22.21 -21.11
C VAL A 56 14.81 23.45 -20.19
N GLY A 57 13.66 24.09 -20.00
CA GLY A 57 13.52 25.30 -19.17
C GLY A 57 13.98 26.61 -19.81
N LYS A 58 14.36 26.62 -21.10
CA LYS A 58 14.75 27.84 -21.84
C LYS A 58 13.64 28.34 -22.77
N PRO A 59 13.43 29.68 -22.87
CA PRO A 59 12.48 30.27 -23.81
C PRO A 59 12.92 30.02 -25.25
N ARG A 60 11.96 30.00 -26.17
CA ARG A 60 12.20 29.54 -27.54
C ARG A 60 11.58 30.49 -28.55
N TYR A 61 12.25 30.63 -29.69
CA TYR A 61 11.93 31.66 -30.67
C TYR A 61 11.90 31.09 -32.08
N LEU A 62 10.85 31.43 -32.83
CA LEU A 62 10.77 31.22 -34.28
C LEU A 62 10.54 32.57 -34.94
N ILE A 63 11.50 33.02 -35.73
CA ILE A 63 11.53 34.37 -36.29
C ILE A 63 11.46 34.29 -37.82
N PHE A 64 10.47 34.97 -38.40
CA PHE A 64 10.28 35.11 -39.84
C PHE A 64 10.77 36.47 -40.33
N GLY A 65 11.36 36.49 -41.53
CA GLY A 65 11.92 37.68 -42.16
C GLY A 65 13.42 37.87 -41.92
N TYR A 66 14.16 36.84 -41.48
CA TYR A 66 15.61 36.91 -41.31
C TYR A 66 16.31 35.70 -41.91
N SER A 67 17.40 35.93 -42.63
CA SER A 67 18.28 34.88 -43.15
C SER A 67 19.60 34.92 -42.39
N GLU A 68 19.90 33.87 -41.61
CA GLU A 68 21.18 33.75 -40.91
C GLU A 68 22.35 33.65 -41.91
N SER A 69 22.15 32.92 -43.01
CA SER A 69 23.20 32.72 -44.03
C SER A 69 23.61 34.00 -44.75
N GLU A 70 22.66 34.93 -44.95
CA GLU A 70 22.91 36.23 -45.58
C GLU A 70 23.08 37.37 -44.55
N ASN A 71 22.84 37.08 -43.27
CA ASN A 71 22.78 38.03 -42.17
C ASN A 71 21.96 39.29 -42.53
N ARG A 72 20.75 39.09 -43.05
CA ARG A 72 19.89 40.16 -43.59
C ARG A 72 18.41 39.93 -43.26
N THR A 73 17.68 41.03 -43.06
CA THR A 73 16.22 41.03 -42.90
C THR A 73 15.47 41.17 -44.23
N TYR A 74 14.27 40.60 -44.28
CA TYR A 74 13.33 40.58 -45.40
C TYR A 74 11.94 40.92 -44.88
N ASP A 75 11.24 41.80 -45.58
CA ASP A 75 9.91 42.24 -45.19
C ASP A 75 8.88 41.12 -45.32
N ILE A 76 8.14 40.86 -44.24
CA ILE A 76 6.96 39.98 -44.24
C ILE A 76 5.71 40.87 -44.28
N ASP A 77 5.16 41.05 -45.48
CA ASP A 77 3.93 41.84 -45.68
C ASP A 77 2.69 41.08 -45.20
N THR A 78 2.41 41.17 -43.90
CA THR A 78 1.24 40.58 -43.25
C THR A 78 -0.09 41.09 -43.81
N ALA A 79 -0.14 42.28 -44.42
CA ALA A 79 -1.36 42.83 -44.99
C ALA A 79 -1.76 42.15 -46.32
N SER A 80 -0.77 41.61 -47.04
CA SER A 80 -0.97 40.86 -48.29
C SER A 80 -1.33 39.38 -48.09
N ILE A 81 -1.30 38.89 -46.85
CA ILE A 81 -1.58 37.49 -46.49
C ILE A 81 -2.81 37.46 -45.57
N LYS A 82 -3.96 37.04 -46.10
CA LYS A 82 -5.26 37.05 -45.39
C LYS A 82 -5.22 36.39 -44.01
N GLN A 83 -4.45 35.32 -43.83
CA GLN A 83 -4.36 34.65 -42.54
C GLN A 83 -3.54 35.44 -41.51
N LEU A 84 -2.59 36.26 -41.95
CA LEU A 84 -1.69 37.03 -41.07
C LEU A 84 -2.12 38.48 -40.88
N SER A 85 -3.08 38.97 -41.67
CA SER A 85 -3.59 40.35 -41.56
C SER A 85 -4.20 40.67 -40.18
N ASN A 86 -4.56 39.64 -39.41
CA ASN A 86 -4.93 39.75 -37.99
C ASN A 86 -4.26 38.64 -37.17
N LEU A 87 -3.14 38.96 -36.53
CA LEU A 87 -2.35 37.99 -35.76
C LEU A 87 -3.11 37.41 -34.55
N ILE A 88 -4.09 38.12 -33.99
CA ILE A 88 -4.92 37.60 -32.88
C ILE A 88 -5.82 36.48 -33.39
N VAL A 89 -6.45 36.68 -34.56
CA VAL A 89 -7.29 35.66 -35.20
C VAL A 89 -6.44 34.49 -35.68
N PHE A 90 -5.25 34.76 -36.23
CA PHE A 90 -4.29 33.74 -36.63
C PHE A 90 -3.86 32.87 -35.44
N LYS A 91 -3.49 33.50 -34.33
CA LYS A 91 -3.12 32.81 -33.08
C LYS A 91 -4.23 31.86 -32.64
N LYS A 92 -5.49 32.32 -32.66
CA LYS A 92 -6.64 31.48 -32.30
C LYS A 92 -6.83 30.28 -33.25
N ASP A 93 -6.65 30.45 -34.56
CA ASP A 93 -6.72 29.33 -35.51
C ASP A 93 -5.56 28.35 -35.31
N LEU A 94 -4.35 28.86 -35.07
CA LEU A 94 -3.17 28.06 -34.80
C LEU A 94 -3.33 27.25 -33.50
N SER A 95 -3.79 27.87 -32.41
CA SER A 95 -4.07 27.18 -31.15
C SER A 95 -5.05 26.02 -31.34
N ARG A 96 -6.17 26.26 -32.06
CA ARG A 96 -7.15 25.22 -32.38
C ARG A 96 -6.54 24.07 -33.20
N ARG A 97 -5.64 24.37 -34.14
CA ARG A 97 -4.95 23.35 -34.94
C ARG A 97 -3.98 22.53 -34.09
N LEU A 98 -3.25 23.18 -33.19
CA LEU A 98 -2.34 22.54 -32.25
C LEU A 98 -3.09 21.64 -31.26
N GLU A 99 -4.22 22.09 -30.69
CA GLU A 99 -5.06 21.27 -29.79
C GLU A 99 -5.49 19.93 -30.41
N GLY A 100 -5.81 19.95 -31.71
CA GLY A 100 -6.15 18.76 -32.48
C GLY A 100 -4.94 17.96 -33.00
N LEU A 101 -3.72 18.46 -32.85
CA LEU A 101 -2.49 17.84 -33.36
C LEU A 101 -1.59 17.28 -32.27
N ILE A 102 -1.50 17.90 -31.09
CA ILE A 102 -0.51 17.56 -30.07
C ILE A 102 -1.12 17.24 -28.69
N THR A 103 -0.39 16.47 -27.88
CA THR A 103 -0.69 16.17 -26.48
C THR A 103 0.58 16.28 -25.61
N PRO A 104 0.52 16.90 -24.42
CA PRO A 104 -0.57 17.73 -23.91
C PRO A 104 -0.73 19.03 -24.74
N ASN A 105 -1.92 19.64 -24.70
CA ASN A 105 -2.26 20.85 -25.49
C ASN A 105 -2.00 22.18 -24.75
N HIS A 106 -1.49 22.13 -23.52
CA HIS A 106 -1.21 23.32 -22.71
C HIS A 106 0.12 23.96 -23.11
N LEU A 107 0.06 24.83 -24.12
CA LEU A 107 1.20 25.60 -24.60
C LEU A 107 0.91 27.09 -24.59
N HIS A 108 1.85 27.85 -24.02
CA HIS A 108 1.80 29.29 -24.04
C HIS A 108 2.84 29.83 -25.03
N PHE A 109 2.38 30.60 -26.02
CA PHE A 109 3.21 31.32 -26.96
C PHE A 109 2.58 32.66 -27.32
N SER A 110 3.40 33.66 -27.67
CA SER A 110 2.98 34.94 -28.23
C SER A 110 3.40 35.02 -29.71
N ILE A 111 2.66 35.83 -30.48
CA ILE A 111 2.99 36.14 -31.86
C ILE A 111 2.98 37.66 -31.97
N GLU A 112 4.10 38.24 -32.39
CA GLU A 112 4.23 39.68 -32.54
C GLU A 112 4.84 40.05 -33.88
N GLN A 113 4.48 41.23 -34.38
CA GLN A 113 5.10 41.82 -35.57
C GLN A 113 5.95 43.00 -35.13
N VAL A 114 7.23 42.96 -35.48
CA VAL A 114 8.21 43.98 -35.08
C VAL A 114 8.89 44.54 -36.32
N GLU A 115 9.06 45.86 -36.37
CA GLU A 115 9.80 46.53 -37.45
C GLU A 115 11.29 46.61 -37.07
N HIS A 116 12.17 46.13 -37.95
CA HIS A 116 13.62 46.15 -37.76
C HIS A 116 14.33 46.40 -39.10
N ASP A 117 15.24 47.38 -39.14
CA ASP A 117 15.92 47.83 -40.37
C ASP A 117 14.97 48.16 -41.54
N GLY A 118 13.78 48.69 -41.23
CA GLY A 118 12.75 49.04 -42.23
C GLY A 118 11.99 47.85 -42.82
N ASN A 119 12.23 46.63 -42.31
CA ASN A 119 11.50 45.41 -42.67
C ASN A 119 10.65 44.93 -41.47
N LYS A 120 9.47 44.38 -41.73
CA LYS A 120 8.61 43.79 -40.72
C LYS A 120 8.90 42.31 -40.54
N LEU A 121 9.22 41.92 -39.32
CA LEU A 121 9.48 40.55 -38.90
C LEU A 121 8.28 39.99 -38.12
N ILE A 122 8.06 38.68 -38.16
CA ILE A 122 7.09 37.99 -37.28
C ILE A 122 7.86 37.12 -36.29
N ILE A 123 7.59 37.30 -35.01
CA ILE A 123 8.27 36.61 -33.92
C ILE A 123 7.26 35.76 -33.18
N PHE A 124 7.56 34.46 -33.07
CA PHE A 124 6.91 33.56 -32.14
C PHE A 124 7.82 33.40 -30.94
N GLU A 125 7.34 33.80 -29.77
CA GLU A 125 8.00 33.52 -28.49
C GLU A 125 7.21 32.44 -27.77
N ILE A 126 7.90 31.38 -27.35
CA ILE A 126 7.33 30.17 -26.80
C ILE A 126 7.86 30.00 -25.37
N THR A 127 6.93 29.92 -24.42
CA THR A 127 7.25 29.62 -23.02
C THR A 127 7.85 28.21 -22.92
N PRO A 128 8.94 28.00 -22.15
CA PRO A 128 9.61 26.70 -22.07
C PRO A 128 8.65 25.60 -21.62
N PRO A 129 8.35 24.57 -22.43
CA PRO A 129 7.34 23.58 -22.06
C PRO A 129 7.69 22.75 -20.84
N ALA A 130 6.68 22.49 -19.99
CA ALA A 130 6.79 21.70 -18.76
C ALA A 130 6.57 20.19 -18.94
N TYR A 131 6.09 19.80 -20.13
CA TYR A 131 5.77 18.42 -20.48
C TYR A 131 6.32 18.09 -21.86
N LEU A 132 6.57 16.81 -22.08
CA LEU A 132 6.98 16.29 -23.37
C LEU A 132 5.77 16.31 -24.30
N ILE A 133 5.95 16.79 -25.53
CA ILE A 133 4.87 16.98 -26.49
C ILE A 133 4.95 15.94 -27.60
N GLU A 134 3.84 15.25 -27.80
CA GLU A 134 3.68 14.15 -28.75
C GLU A 134 2.56 14.46 -29.76
N LEU A 135 2.63 13.90 -30.97
CA LEU A 135 1.57 14.03 -31.96
C LEU A 135 0.37 13.14 -31.62
N LYS A 136 -0.85 13.69 -31.55
CA LYS A 136 -2.12 12.93 -31.40
C LYS A 136 -2.51 12.18 -32.67
N ARG A 137 -2.12 12.73 -33.83
CA ARG A 137 -2.46 12.20 -35.16
C ARG A 137 -1.31 12.40 -36.13
N GLU A 138 -1.38 11.70 -37.25
CA GLU A 138 -0.41 11.80 -38.32
C GLU A 138 -0.26 13.25 -38.84
N LEU A 139 0.98 13.70 -39.02
CA LEU A 139 1.32 15.00 -39.58
C LEU A 139 2.00 14.83 -40.94
N GLN A 140 1.28 15.19 -42.00
CA GLN A 140 1.81 15.17 -43.37
C GLN A 140 2.66 16.40 -43.64
N THR A 141 3.92 16.21 -44.04
CA THR A 141 4.87 17.29 -44.41
C THR A 141 5.24 17.18 -45.90
N LYS A 142 6.05 18.10 -46.44
CA LYS A 142 6.50 18.10 -47.85
C LYS A 142 7.32 16.86 -48.19
N THR A 143 8.06 16.30 -47.23
CA THR A 143 9.05 15.24 -47.49
C THR A 143 8.69 13.89 -46.87
N LYS A 144 7.88 13.86 -45.80
CA LYS A 144 7.52 12.65 -45.07
C LYS A 144 6.21 12.80 -44.30
N SER A 145 5.61 11.69 -43.90
CA SER A 145 4.55 11.67 -42.90
C SER A 145 5.12 11.29 -41.54
N LEU A 146 4.61 11.89 -40.47
CA LEU A 146 5.04 11.66 -39.09
C LEU A 146 3.88 11.04 -38.31
N ASP A 147 4.09 9.84 -37.77
CA ASP A 147 3.05 9.02 -37.15
C ASP A 147 2.51 9.61 -35.84
N SER A 148 1.28 9.23 -35.47
CA SER A 148 0.74 9.47 -34.12
C SER A 148 1.63 8.84 -33.04
N GLY A 149 1.77 9.51 -31.90
CA GLY A 149 2.70 9.17 -30.82
C GLY A 149 4.14 9.64 -31.04
N SER A 150 4.46 10.25 -32.19
CA SER A 150 5.79 10.76 -32.47
C SER A 150 6.15 11.99 -31.63
N VAL A 151 7.36 12.01 -31.05
CA VAL A 151 7.97 13.18 -30.40
C VAL A 151 8.95 13.82 -31.38
N LEU A 152 8.73 15.08 -31.74
CA LEU A 152 9.62 15.81 -32.66
C LEU A 152 10.67 16.59 -31.86
N LEU A 153 11.94 16.42 -32.20
CA LEU A 153 13.09 17.11 -31.58
C LEU A 153 13.83 17.98 -32.59
N ARG A 154 14.54 19.01 -32.10
CA ARG A 154 15.35 19.93 -32.90
C ARG A 154 16.77 20.08 -32.36
N LYS A 155 17.79 19.61 -33.08
CA LYS A 155 19.21 19.65 -32.64
C LYS A 155 20.00 20.94 -32.92
N GLY A 156 19.61 21.79 -33.87
CA GLY A 156 20.42 22.94 -34.34
C GLY A 156 21.29 22.65 -35.57
N GLN A 157 22.14 23.61 -36.00
CA GLN A 157 22.66 23.66 -37.39
C GLN A 157 23.67 22.58 -37.83
N LYS A 158 23.21 21.72 -38.76
CA LYS A 158 23.48 21.78 -40.22
C LYS A 158 22.30 21.07 -40.92
N THR A 159 21.53 21.81 -41.73
CA THR A 159 20.44 21.34 -42.62
C THR A 159 19.48 20.30 -42.02
N ASP A 160 18.45 20.79 -41.32
CA ASP A 160 17.20 20.09 -40.98
C ASP A 160 17.34 18.71 -40.29
N GLU A 161 17.46 18.70 -38.97
CA GLU A 161 17.15 17.49 -38.20
C GLU A 161 16.01 17.72 -37.22
N VAL A 162 14.91 18.28 -37.73
CA VAL A 162 13.61 17.95 -37.13
C VAL A 162 13.36 16.46 -37.38
N ARG A 163 13.50 15.68 -36.32
CA ARG A 163 13.32 14.23 -36.37
C ARG A 163 12.52 13.72 -35.19
N THR A 164 12.08 12.48 -35.33
CA THR A 164 11.50 11.73 -34.24
C THR A 164 12.55 11.35 -33.20
N ALA A 165 12.20 11.53 -31.93
CA ALA A 165 13.01 11.12 -30.79
C ALA A 165 13.16 9.60 -30.73
N SER A 166 14.33 9.13 -30.34
CA SER A 166 14.50 7.73 -29.92
C SER A 166 13.95 7.52 -28.49
N PRO A 167 13.60 6.28 -28.09
CA PRO A 167 13.12 6.01 -26.73
C PRO A 167 14.07 6.49 -25.61
N ALA A 168 15.40 6.40 -25.83
CA ALA A 168 16.39 6.89 -24.87
C ALA A 168 16.36 8.42 -24.74
N GLU A 169 16.14 9.15 -25.83
CA GLU A 169 16.01 10.61 -25.80
C GLU A 169 14.72 11.05 -25.13
N ILE A 170 13.62 10.32 -25.36
CA ILE A 170 12.35 10.55 -24.68
C ILE A 170 12.53 10.45 -23.16
N GLU A 171 13.17 9.38 -22.67
CA GLU A 171 13.42 9.20 -21.24
C GLU A 171 14.33 10.29 -20.67
N ASN A 172 15.43 10.64 -21.35
CA ASN A 172 16.32 11.70 -20.88
C ASN A 172 15.65 13.08 -20.86
N ILE A 173 14.82 13.41 -21.85
CA ILE A 173 14.05 14.67 -21.85
C ILE A 173 13.00 14.66 -20.73
N LYS A 174 12.34 13.53 -20.46
CA LYS A 174 11.41 13.41 -19.32
C LYS A 174 12.10 13.65 -17.99
N ILE A 175 13.35 13.20 -17.82
CA ILE A 175 14.16 13.48 -16.63
C ILE A 175 14.43 14.99 -16.52
N GLU A 176 14.97 15.61 -17.56
CA GLU A 176 15.23 17.07 -17.56
C GLU A 176 13.96 17.90 -17.33
N LEU A 177 12.80 17.48 -17.88
CA LEU A 177 11.51 18.12 -17.64
C LEU A 177 11.04 17.96 -16.19
N ASN A 178 11.32 16.82 -15.56
CA ASN A 178 11.05 16.62 -14.14
C ASN A 178 11.91 17.58 -13.29
N ASP A 179 13.20 17.67 -13.58
CA ASP A 179 14.12 18.58 -12.88
C ASP A 179 13.70 20.04 -13.07
N PHE A 180 13.31 20.42 -14.29
CA PHE A 180 12.78 21.75 -14.56
C PHE A 180 11.54 22.03 -13.73
N ARG A 181 10.54 21.13 -13.68
CA ARG A 181 9.30 21.31 -12.91
C ARG A 181 9.52 21.56 -11.41
N ILE A 182 10.65 21.10 -10.86
CA ILE A 182 11.01 21.28 -9.45
C ILE A 182 11.95 22.49 -9.26
N SER A 183 12.47 23.06 -10.35
CA SER A 183 13.38 24.22 -10.31
C SER A 183 12.66 25.53 -9.97
N ALA A 184 13.41 26.47 -9.40
CA ALA A 184 12.94 27.85 -9.21
C ALA A 184 12.58 28.55 -10.54
N ASP A 185 13.17 28.11 -11.66
CA ASP A 185 12.87 28.65 -12.99
C ASP A 185 11.50 28.17 -13.51
N TYR A 186 11.05 26.96 -13.17
CA TYR A 186 9.67 26.56 -13.46
C TYR A 186 8.68 27.47 -12.76
N ASN A 187 8.93 27.76 -11.48
CA ASN A 187 8.15 28.78 -10.80
C ASN A 187 8.25 30.12 -11.51
N LYS A 188 9.42 30.52 -12.02
CA LYS A 188 9.56 31.76 -12.80
C LYS A 188 8.66 31.83 -14.04
N PHE A 189 8.53 30.74 -14.80
CA PHE A 189 7.75 30.71 -16.05
C PHE A 189 6.28 30.32 -15.85
N TYR A 190 5.96 29.59 -14.78
CA TYR A 190 4.65 28.97 -14.56
C TYR A 190 3.95 29.40 -13.26
N THR A 191 4.65 30.04 -12.31
CA THR A 191 4.07 30.56 -11.05
C THR A 191 4.56 31.96 -10.63
N GLY A 192 5.48 32.61 -11.34
CA GLY A 192 6.38 33.59 -10.70
C GLY A 192 7.29 34.38 -11.64
N ASN A 193 6.77 34.92 -12.73
CA ASN A 193 7.24 36.13 -13.44
C ASN A 193 6.48 36.30 -14.77
N GLU A 194 5.20 36.00 -14.77
CA GLU A 194 4.33 37.08 -15.15
C GLU A 194 4.54 38.17 -14.10
N SER A 195 5.11 39.33 -14.46
CA SER A 195 4.48 40.56 -13.97
C SER A 195 2.99 40.31 -14.17
N PRO A 196 2.21 40.22 -13.07
CA PRO A 196 1.01 39.41 -13.06
C PRO A 196 0.29 39.71 -14.36
N ILE A 197 0.04 38.71 -15.20
CA ILE A 197 -1.22 38.77 -15.91
C ILE A 197 -2.18 38.55 -14.77
N SER A 198 -2.40 39.65 -14.04
CA SER A 198 -3.40 39.82 -13.04
C SER A 198 -4.63 39.44 -13.81
N LYS A 199 -5.08 38.19 -13.63
CA LYS A 199 -6.37 37.76 -14.15
C LYS A 199 -7.29 38.90 -13.82
N ASP A 200 -7.94 39.41 -14.85
CA ASP A 200 -8.80 40.57 -14.74
C ASP A 200 -9.92 40.23 -13.76
N ARG A 201 -9.70 40.50 -12.48
CA ARG A 201 -10.69 40.30 -11.44
C ARG A 201 -11.82 41.28 -11.71
N SER A 202 -13.04 40.79 -11.58
CA SER A 202 -14.24 41.55 -11.86
C SER A 202 -15.29 41.24 -10.81
N ILE A 203 -16.25 42.15 -10.66
CA ILE A 203 -17.47 41.91 -9.86
C ILE A 203 -18.68 41.68 -10.76
N GLU A 204 -18.49 41.44 -12.05
CA GLU A 204 -19.55 41.34 -13.05
C GLU A 204 -20.61 40.30 -12.66
N LYS A 205 -20.22 39.07 -12.28
CA LYS A 205 -21.18 38.05 -11.79
C LYS A 205 -21.86 38.43 -10.48
N THR A 206 -21.17 39.15 -9.59
CA THR A 206 -21.76 39.67 -8.35
C THR A 206 -22.88 40.67 -8.66
N ILE A 207 -22.65 41.58 -9.61
CA ILE A 207 -23.63 42.57 -10.05
C ILE A 207 -24.77 41.92 -10.82
N GLN A 208 -24.48 40.95 -11.70
CA GLN A 208 -25.51 40.20 -12.41
C GLN A 208 -26.42 39.46 -11.41
N SER A 209 -25.84 38.75 -10.44
CA SER A 209 -26.61 38.07 -9.39
C SER A 209 -27.44 39.04 -8.54
N TYR A 210 -26.93 40.26 -8.30
CA TYR A 210 -27.70 41.31 -7.62
C TYR A 210 -28.89 41.77 -8.45
N MET A 211 -28.74 41.95 -9.77
CA MET A 211 -29.84 42.28 -10.68
C MET A 211 -30.86 41.14 -10.78
N ASP A 212 -30.40 39.89 -10.88
CA ASP A 212 -31.29 38.73 -10.98
C ASP A 212 -32.16 38.57 -9.72
N LYS A 213 -31.61 38.90 -8.55
CA LYS A 213 -32.37 38.92 -7.27
C LYS A 213 -33.26 40.17 -7.12
N ASN A 214 -32.93 41.26 -7.82
CA ASN A 214 -33.65 42.54 -7.77
C ASN A 214 -34.04 42.97 -9.19
N THR A 215 -35.00 42.26 -9.78
CA THR A 215 -35.36 42.33 -11.21
C THR A 215 -35.81 43.69 -11.72
N SER A 216 -36.02 44.66 -10.82
CA SER A 216 -36.38 46.03 -11.17
C SER A 216 -35.18 46.87 -11.62
N TYR A 217 -33.94 46.44 -11.28
CA TYR A 217 -32.72 47.09 -11.74
C TYR A 217 -32.28 46.60 -13.11
N SER A 218 -31.77 47.52 -13.93
CA SER A 218 -31.09 47.24 -15.19
C SER A 218 -29.79 48.03 -15.30
N LEU A 219 -28.83 47.51 -16.06
CA LEU A 219 -27.54 48.18 -16.27
C LEU A 219 -27.72 49.46 -17.09
N ALA A 220 -27.20 50.58 -16.61
CA ALA A 220 -27.27 51.86 -17.29
C ALA A 220 -26.43 51.87 -18.57
N GLU A 221 -26.89 52.60 -19.59
CA GLU A 221 -26.16 52.77 -20.85
C GLU A 221 -24.76 53.38 -20.60
N GLY A 222 -23.73 52.80 -21.21
CA GLY A 222 -22.33 53.21 -21.06
C GLY A 222 -21.61 52.64 -19.82
N PHE A 223 -22.24 51.73 -19.08
CA PHE A 223 -21.64 50.99 -17.96
C PHE A 223 -21.57 49.48 -18.27
N PRO A 224 -20.62 48.71 -17.69
CA PRO A 224 -19.60 49.16 -16.74
C PRO A 224 -18.49 50.00 -17.36
N VAL A 225 -17.96 50.93 -16.56
CA VAL A 225 -16.72 51.64 -16.88
C VAL A 225 -15.57 50.90 -16.20
N LYS A 226 -14.67 50.31 -17.00
CA LYS A 226 -13.50 49.57 -16.50
C LYS A 226 -12.22 50.37 -16.79
N THR A 227 -11.37 50.58 -15.78
CA THR A 227 -10.04 51.20 -15.94
C THR A 227 -8.98 50.23 -15.41
N LYS A 228 -7.95 49.95 -16.21
CA LYS A 228 -6.87 49.00 -15.88
C LYS A 228 -5.50 49.60 -16.17
N SER A 229 -5.08 50.55 -15.34
CA SER A 229 -3.73 51.14 -15.41
C SER A 229 -2.83 50.52 -14.34
N TRP A 230 -2.26 49.36 -14.65
CA TRP A 230 -1.35 48.63 -13.76
C TRP A 230 -0.09 49.43 -13.41
N LYS A 231 0.49 50.17 -14.37
CA LYS A 231 1.67 51.01 -14.12
C LYS A 231 1.40 52.12 -13.10
N GLU A 232 0.20 52.71 -13.12
CA GLU A 232 -0.18 53.78 -12.21
C GLU A 232 -0.84 53.28 -10.92
N ASN A 233 -1.05 51.96 -10.80
CA ASN A 233 -1.88 51.32 -9.78
C ASN A 233 -3.28 51.93 -9.71
N VAL A 234 -3.92 52.18 -10.86
CA VAL A 234 -5.32 52.64 -10.94
C VAL A 234 -6.13 51.58 -11.66
N ILE A 235 -6.77 50.69 -10.89
CA ILE A 235 -7.52 49.54 -11.38
C ILE A 235 -8.87 49.50 -10.68
N TYR A 236 -9.95 49.72 -11.42
CA TYR A 236 -11.31 49.75 -10.88
C TYR A 236 -12.37 49.44 -11.93
N GLU A 237 -13.55 49.05 -11.47
CA GLU A 237 -14.76 48.93 -12.29
C GLU A 237 -15.89 49.71 -11.63
N ILE A 238 -16.67 50.46 -12.42
CA ILE A 238 -17.88 51.14 -11.96
C ILE A 238 -19.07 50.56 -12.70
N TYR A 239 -20.06 50.11 -11.94
CA TYR A 239 -21.36 49.68 -12.46
C TYR A 239 -22.42 50.66 -11.99
N ARG A 240 -23.35 50.98 -12.86
CA ARG A 240 -24.50 51.83 -12.55
C ARG A 240 -25.77 51.09 -12.93
N LEU A 241 -26.64 50.91 -11.96
CA LEU A 241 -27.94 50.28 -12.13
C LEU A 241 -29.05 51.32 -12.04
N ASN A 242 -29.98 51.29 -12.97
CA ASN A 242 -31.17 52.13 -12.98
C ASN A 242 -32.38 51.30 -12.57
N ASP A 243 -33.18 51.84 -11.67
CA ASP A 243 -34.52 51.32 -11.35
C ASP A 243 -35.55 52.42 -11.58
N GLU A 244 -36.69 52.05 -12.17
CA GLU A 244 -37.75 53.00 -12.55
C GLU A 244 -38.39 53.68 -11.34
N PHE A 245 -38.27 53.10 -10.14
CA PHE A 245 -38.96 53.56 -8.92
C PHE A 245 -38.03 54.07 -7.81
N SER A 246 -36.85 53.47 -7.64
CA SER A 246 -35.92 53.71 -6.51
C SER A 246 -34.67 54.52 -6.89
N GLY A 247 -34.52 54.89 -8.18
CA GLY A 247 -33.43 55.72 -8.66
C GLY A 247 -32.19 54.95 -9.09
N VAL A 248 -31.02 55.57 -8.97
CA VAL A 248 -29.75 55.03 -9.46
C VAL A 248 -28.93 54.42 -8.33
N LYS A 249 -28.35 53.24 -8.57
CA LYS A 249 -27.43 52.56 -7.64
C LYS A 249 -26.07 52.36 -8.29
N GLU A 250 -25.01 52.79 -7.62
CA GLU A 250 -23.64 52.75 -8.15
C GLU A 250 -22.78 51.78 -7.33
N PHE A 251 -22.08 50.88 -8.01
CA PHE A 251 -21.10 49.97 -7.44
C PHE A 251 -19.71 50.32 -7.96
N ILE A 252 -18.73 50.34 -7.07
CA ILE A 252 -17.33 50.59 -7.38
C ILE A 252 -16.52 49.42 -6.87
N TYR A 253 -15.95 48.64 -7.78
CA TYR A 253 -14.92 47.68 -7.44
C TYR A 253 -13.55 48.33 -7.50
N ILE A 254 -12.76 48.16 -6.44
CA ILE A 254 -11.38 48.64 -6.36
C ILE A 254 -10.49 47.43 -6.15
N HIS A 255 -9.63 47.15 -7.14
CA HIS A 255 -8.71 46.01 -7.10
C HIS A 255 -7.73 46.13 -5.93
N GLU A 256 -7.29 45.00 -5.38
CA GLU A 256 -6.43 44.98 -4.17
C GLU A 256 -5.15 45.82 -4.32
N ASN A 257 -4.54 45.75 -5.51
CA ASN A 257 -3.32 46.45 -5.93
C ASN A 257 -3.53 47.92 -6.31
N ALA A 258 -4.78 48.41 -6.36
CA ALA A 258 -5.05 49.79 -6.70
C ALA A 258 -4.66 50.75 -5.56
N ASN A 259 -4.01 51.84 -5.91
CA ASN A 259 -3.80 52.97 -5.02
C ASN A 259 -5.11 53.73 -4.84
N GLN A 260 -5.68 53.65 -3.63
CA GLN A 260 -7.02 54.16 -3.32
C GLN A 260 -7.15 55.67 -3.60
N GLY A 261 -6.12 56.47 -3.27
CA GLY A 261 -6.13 57.92 -3.45
C GLY A 261 -6.05 58.33 -4.92
N LYS A 262 -5.13 57.72 -5.68
CA LYS A 262 -5.02 57.93 -7.14
C LYS A 262 -6.29 57.49 -7.86
N THR A 263 -6.86 56.36 -7.45
CA THR A 263 -8.09 55.80 -8.02
C THR A 263 -9.27 56.76 -7.83
N LEU A 264 -9.47 57.28 -6.61
CA LEU A 264 -10.51 58.27 -6.36
C LEU A 264 -10.31 59.55 -7.19
N ALA A 265 -9.07 60.03 -7.32
CA ALA A 265 -8.75 61.21 -8.12
C ALA A 265 -9.09 60.99 -9.61
N ASP A 266 -8.74 59.83 -10.16
CA ASP A 266 -9.05 59.47 -11.55
C ASP A 266 -10.57 59.38 -11.79
N ILE A 267 -11.31 58.73 -10.88
CA ILE A 267 -12.77 58.62 -10.95
C ILE A 267 -13.44 60.00 -10.93
N ARG A 268 -12.95 60.92 -10.07
CA ARG A 268 -13.45 62.30 -9.99
C ARG A 268 -13.13 63.11 -11.24
N ASN A 269 -11.91 63.01 -11.75
CA ASN A 269 -11.49 63.74 -12.94
C ASN A 269 -12.30 63.36 -14.20
N LYS A 270 -12.74 62.10 -14.28
CA LYS A 270 -13.53 61.60 -15.40
C LYS A 270 -15.06 61.73 -15.21
N ASN A 271 -15.53 62.27 -14.07
CA ASN A 271 -16.95 62.47 -13.74
C ASN A 271 -17.82 61.19 -13.90
N HIS A 272 -17.30 60.03 -13.48
CA HIS A 272 -18.01 58.75 -13.66
C HIS A 272 -19.06 58.43 -12.58
N LEU A 273 -19.22 59.25 -11.53
CA LEU A 273 -20.16 59.03 -10.42
C LEU A 273 -21.22 60.15 -10.33
N ILE A 274 -22.47 59.77 -10.02
CA ILE A 274 -23.55 60.74 -9.75
C ILE A 274 -23.50 61.19 -8.29
N ASN A 275 -23.34 60.25 -7.36
CA ASN A 275 -23.27 60.56 -5.93
C ASN A 275 -22.32 59.62 -5.20
N GLN A 276 -21.13 60.15 -4.88
CA GLN A 276 -20.07 59.41 -4.21
C GLN A 276 -20.48 58.86 -2.82
N ASN A 277 -21.35 59.57 -2.09
CA ASN A 277 -21.72 59.21 -0.72
C ASN A 277 -22.68 58.01 -0.66
N SER A 278 -23.37 57.69 -1.76
CA SER A 278 -24.31 56.56 -1.87
C SER A 278 -23.73 55.38 -2.65
N ALA A 279 -22.50 55.48 -3.16
CA ALA A 279 -21.87 54.39 -3.90
C ALA A 279 -21.49 53.23 -2.96
N ILE A 280 -21.75 52.01 -3.41
CA ILE A 280 -21.34 50.77 -2.74
C ILE A 280 -19.95 50.40 -3.24
N ILE A 281 -19.00 50.31 -2.34
CA ILE A 281 -17.62 49.96 -2.66
C ILE A 281 -17.39 48.50 -2.32
N LEU A 282 -16.97 47.73 -3.32
CA LEU A 282 -16.59 46.34 -3.20
C LEU A 282 -15.07 46.21 -3.34
N ILE A 283 -14.47 45.47 -2.42
CA ILE A 283 -13.03 45.20 -2.40
C ILE A 283 -12.77 43.73 -2.08
N GLU A 284 -11.63 43.20 -2.50
CA GLU A 284 -11.20 41.88 -2.03
C GLU A 284 -10.81 41.93 -0.56
N ARG A 285 -11.10 40.84 0.16
CA ARG A 285 -10.59 40.63 1.52
C ARG A 285 -9.07 40.44 1.47
N PRO A 286 -8.27 41.33 2.11
CA PRO A 286 -6.82 41.26 2.11
C PRO A 286 -6.27 40.29 3.17
N ASN A 287 -5.11 39.68 2.91
CA ASN A 287 -4.36 38.83 3.85
C ASN A 287 -3.51 39.67 4.84
N ILE A 288 -4.14 40.59 5.59
CA ILE A 288 -3.46 41.46 6.58
C ILE A 288 -4.08 41.33 7.97
N LYS A 289 -3.30 41.57 9.03
CA LYS A 289 -3.75 41.45 10.43
C LYS A 289 -4.90 42.38 10.83
N ASP A 290 -5.07 43.51 10.16
CA ASP A 290 -6.06 44.55 10.55
C ASP A 290 -6.96 44.89 9.36
N ILE A 291 -7.84 43.94 9.05
CA ILE A 291 -8.73 43.94 7.88
C ILE A 291 -9.73 45.12 7.94
N ASP A 292 -10.24 45.44 9.12
CA ASP A 292 -11.27 46.48 9.31
C ASP A 292 -10.73 47.89 9.06
N LYS A 293 -9.46 48.14 9.38
CA LYS A 293 -8.80 49.41 9.10
C LYS A 293 -8.80 49.77 7.61
N ARG A 294 -8.75 48.78 6.70
CA ARG A 294 -8.87 49.03 5.25
C ARG A 294 -10.28 49.53 4.90
N LYS A 295 -11.32 48.91 5.45
CA LYS A 295 -12.71 49.35 5.28
C LYS A 295 -12.91 50.77 5.82
N GLU A 296 -12.43 51.06 7.03
CA GLU A 296 -12.54 52.39 7.64
C GLU A 296 -11.84 53.48 6.80
N ASN A 297 -10.65 53.19 6.27
CA ASN A 297 -9.92 54.10 5.41
C ASN A 297 -10.69 54.43 4.13
N LEU A 298 -11.27 53.41 3.47
CA LEU A 298 -12.08 53.60 2.27
C LEU A 298 -13.40 54.32 2.58
N LYS A 299 -14.06 54.01 3.69
CA LYS A 299 -15.25 54.73 4.16
C LYS A 299 -14.97 56.22 4.31
N ARG A 300 -13.85 56.57 4.94
CA ARG A 300 -13.41 57.97 5.09
C ARG A 300 -13.03 58.61 3.75
N LEU A 301 -12.22 57.93 2.94
CA LEU A 301 -11.69 58.45 1.67
C LEU A 301 -12.80 58.69 0.64
N PHE A 302 -13.72 57.74 0.51
CA PHE A 302 -14.83 57.83 -0.43
C PHE A 302 -16.08 58.49 0.18
N SER A 303 -16.08 58.80 1.49
CA SER A 303 -17.22 59.44 2.19
C SER A 303 -18.53 58.65 2.09
N THR A 304 -18.45 57.32 2.01
CA THR A 304 -19.58 56.38 2.00
C THR A 304 -19.50 55.45 3.21
N GLN A 305 -20.65 55.02 3.73
CA GLN A 305 -20.70 53.97 4.77
C GLN A 305 -20.74 52.55 4.16
N TYR A 306 -21.01 52.44 2.86
CA TYR A 306 -21.25 51.19 2.15
C TYR A 306 -19.95 50.65 1.56
N VAL A 307 -19.08 50.10 2.42
CA VAL A 307 -17.83 49.45 1.99
C VAL A 307 -17.85 48.01 2.50
N TYR A 308 -17.82 47.06 1.57
CA TYR A 308 -17.91 45.63 1.85
C TYR A 308 -16.77 44.88 1.19
N PHE A 309 -16.37 43.76 1.79
CA PHE A 309 -15.67 42.76 1.02
C PHE A 309 -16.63 42.05 0.06
N ILE A 310 -16.13 41.57 -1.07
CA ILE A 310 -16.98 40.90 -2.08
C ILE A 310 -17.68 39.67 -1.49
N ASP A 311 -16.98 38.87 -0.67
CA ASP A 311 -17.53 37.73 0.07
C ASP A 311 -18.60 38.16 1.10
N GLU A 312 -18.34 39.24 1.83
CA GLU A 312 -19.28 39.81 2.82
C GLU A 312 -20.57 40.31 2.14
N PHE A 313 -20.43 40.99 1.00
CA PHE A 313 -21.57 41.48 0.22
C PHE A 313 -22.38 40.32 -0.38
N GLY A 314 -21.69 39.34 -0.97
CA GLY A 314 -22.34 38.17 -1.54
C GLY A 314 -23.13 37.41 -0.48
N TYR A 315 -22.54 37.17 0.69
CA TYR A 315 -23.21 36.54 1.81
C TYR A 315 -24.45 37.34 2.22
N GLU A 316 -24.29 38.59 2.68
CA GLU A 316 -25.40 39.35 3.29
C GLU A 316 -26.55 39.65 2.32
N PHE A 317 -26.27 39.88 1.03
CA PHE A 317 -27.28 40.38 0.09
C PHE A 317 -27.73 39.35 -0.95
N LEU A 318 -26.91 38.36 -1.30
CA LEU A 318 -27.21 37.44 -2.40
C LEU A 318 -27.65 36.06 -1.92
N TYR A 319 -26.87 35.41 -1.05
CA TYR A 319 -27.06 33.97 -0.76
C TYR A 319 -27.06 33.59 0.73
N LYS A 320 -27.21 34.53 1.66
CA LYS A 320 -27.35 34.24 3.10
C LYS A 320 -28.39 33.17 3.39
N ASP A 321 -29.56 33.32 2.76
CA ASP A 321 -30.71 32.43 2.98
C ASP A 321 -30.46 31.02 2.41
N CYS A 322 -29.45 30.86 1.55
CA CYS A 322 -29.04 29.57 1.01
C CYS A 322 -28.00 28.84 1.86
N MET A 323 -27.40 29.51 2.85
CA MET A 323 -26.36 28.95 3.71
C MET A 323 -26.98 28.25 4.91
N LEU A 324 -26.82 26.93 4.98
CA LEU A 324 -27.23 26.14 6.13
C LEU A 324 -26.25 26.31 7.29
N PRO A 325 -26.74 26.25 8.55
CA PRO A 325 -25.87 26.23 9.72
C PRO A 325 -24.99 24.98 9.72
N TYR A 326 -23.71 25.15 10.07
CA TYR A 326 -22.75 24.06 10.13
C TYR A 326 -22.65 23.48 11.55
N GLU A 327 -22.91 22.19 11.67
CA GLU A 327 -22.68 21.41 12.89
C GLU A 327 -21.30 20.74 12.83
N LYS A 328 -20.52 20.91 13.90
CA LYS A 328 -19.19 20.31 14.00
C LYS A 328 -19.27 18.80 14.10
N PHE A 329 -18.29 18.12 13.53
CA PHE A 329 -18.18 16.67 13.67
C PHE A 329 -17.71 16.28 15.08
N ASP A 330 -18.03 15.05 15.51
CA ASP A 330 -17.38 14.49 16.71
C ASP A 330 -15.93 14.12 16.38
N GLN A 331 -15.00 14.71 17.13
CA GLN A 331 -13.55 14.58 16.94
C GLN A 331 -12.85 14.08 18.22
N SER A 332 -13.61 13.56 19.19
CA SER A 332 -13.07 13.18 20.51
C SER A 332 -11.91 12.17 20.45
N ASP A 333 -11.87 11.35 19.41
CA ASP A 333 -10.87 10.32 19.15
C ASP A 333 -9.96 10.60 17.94
N PHE A 334 -9.99 11.82 17.39
CA PHE A 334 -9.19 12.17 16.21
C PHE A 334 -7.69 11.99 16.45
N VAL A 335 -7.00 11.34 15.51
CA VAL A 335 -5.55 11.24 15.45
C VAL A 335 -5.09 11.62 14.04
N ASP A 336 -4.18 12.59 13.97
CA ASP A 336 -3.66 13.08 12.70
C ASP A 336 -2.76 12.03 12.04
N SER A 337 -3.10 11.70 10.80
CA SER A 337 -2.39 10.70 10.02
C SER A 337 -1.20 11.34 9.32
N PHE A 338 -0.22 10.52 8.95
CA PHE A 338 0.90 11.00 8.14
C PHE A 338 0.66 10.81 6.64
N TYR A 339 1.35 11.61 5.84
CA TYR A 339 1.67 11.28 4.45
C TYR A 339 3.19 11.28 4.27
N LYS A 340 3.66 10.57 3.26
CA LYS A 340 5.07 10.56 2.88
C LYS A 340 5.34 11.67 1.87
N ASN A 341 6.27 12.56 2.19
CA ASN A 341 6.75 13.56 1.23
C ASN A 341 7.75 12.92 0.24
N GLU A 342 8.26 13.70 -0.71
CA GLU A 342 9.23 13.24 -1.72
C GLU A 342 10.57 12.75 -1.13
N GLN A 343 10.87 13.13 0.12
CA GLN A 343 12.05 12.68 0.88
C GLN A 343 11.74 11.46 1.78
N ASP A 344 10.57 10.83 1.59
CA ASP A 344 10.05 9.71 2.37
C ASP A 344 9.89 9.98 3.88
N GLN A 345 9.76 11.25 4.25
CA GLN A 345 9.52 11.69 5.62
C GLN A 345 8.02 11.75 5.91
N ASN A 346 7.65 11.33 7.13
CA ASN A 346 6.29 11.44 7.64
C ASN A 346 5.97 12.90 7.99
N ILE A 347 4.99 13.48 7.31
CA ILE A 347 4.47 14.82 7.59
C ILE A 347 2.98 14.70 7.95
N SER A 348 2.50 15.57 8.85
CA SER A 348 1.08 15.72 9.16
C SER A 348 0.24 15.93 7.90
N ALA A 349 -0.77 15.09 7.72
CA ALA A 349 -1.75 15.23 6.64
C ALA A 349 -2.60 16.48 6.85
N LEU A 350 -3.09 16.72 8.06
CA LEU A 350 -3.92 17.88 8.38
C LEU A 350 -3.21 19.20 8.08
N GLU A 351 -1.94 19.35 8.48
CA GLU A 351 -1.17 20.57 8.24
C GLU A 351 -0.94 20.83 6.75
N ARG A 352 -0.74 19.78 5.94
CA ARG A 352 -0.60 19.94 4.48
C ARG A 352 -1.89 20.40 3.81
N VAL A 353 -3.05 19.96 4.29
CA VAL A 353 -4.36 20.42 3.80
C VAL A 353 -4.59 21.89 4.21
N LYS A 354 -4.21 22.29 5.43
CA LYS A 354 -4.25 23.69 5.85
C LYS A 354 -3.35 24.59 4.99
N GLN A 355 -2.13 24.13 4.68
CA GLN A 355 -1.23 24.85 3.77
C GLN A 355 -1.84 25.03 2.37
N TRP A 356 -2.56 24.02 1.86
CA TRP A 356 -3.31 24.18 0.60
C TRP A 356 -4.43 25.22 0.73
N PHE A 357 -5.16 25.21 1.84
CA PHE A 357 -6.24 26.17 2.06
C PHE A 357 -5.74 27.63 2.00
N ASP A 358 -4.55 27.88 2.55
CA ASP A 358 -3.93 29.21 2.56
C ASP A 358 -3.30 29.61 1.20
N SER A 359 -3.17 28.69 0.25
CA SER A 359 -2.61 28.98 -1.08
C SER A 359 -3.61 29.70 -1.98
N GLU A 360 -3.12 30.56 -2.88
CA GLU A 360 -3.96 31.23 -3.90
C GLU A 360 -3.98 30.42 -5.21
N ASN A 361 -5.06 30.49 -5.97
CA ASN A 361 -5.22 29.83 -7.28
C ASN A 361 -5.09 28.29 -7.29
N GLU A 362 -5.25 27.63 -6.14
CA GLU A 362 -5.35 26.16 -6.07
C GLU A 362 -6.80 25.76 -5.73
N PRO A 363 -7.70 25.65 -6.74
CA PRO A 363 -9.13 25.47 -6.52
C PRO A 363 -9.51 24.07 -6.03
N LEU A 364 -8.66 23.07 -6.26
CA LEU A 364 -8.95 21.67 -6.00
C LEU A 364 -7.77 21.01 -5.26
N PHE A 365 -8.09 20.19 -4.26
CA PHE A 365 -7.13 19.35 -3.56
C PHE A 365 -7.70 17.96 -3.29
N VAL A 366 -6.85 16.94 -3.42
CA VAL A 366 -7.27 15.55 -3.24
C VAL A 366 -6.55 14.86 -2.09
N ILE A 367 -7.34 14.28 -1.18
CA ILE A 367 -6.87 13.34 -0.18
C ILE A 367 -7.10 11.94 -0.73
N SER A 368 -6.01 11.24 -1.04
CA SER A 368 -6.01 9.89 -1.61
C SER A 368 -5.48 8.84 -0.64
N GLY A 369 -5.74 7.56 -0.94
CA GLY A 369 -5.27 6.42 -0.17
C GLY A 369 -6.31 5.31 -0.05
N HIS A 370 -5.92 4.13 0.43
CA HIS A 370 -6.77 2.94 0.33
C HIS A 370 -8.01 3.02 1.23
N GLY A 371 -8.91 2.04 1.10
CA GLY A 371 -10.10 1.95 1.95
C GLY A 371 -9.73 1.89 3.43
N GLY A 372 -10.37 2.73 4.27
CA GLY A 372 -10.22 2.70 5.73
C GLY A 372 -8.97 3.40 6.29
N ILE A 373 -8.25 4.17 5.46
CA ILE A 373 -6.99 4.82 5.85
C ILE A 373 -7.14 6.19 6.58
N GLY A 374 -8.36 6.70 6.73
CA GLY A 374 -8.63 7.95 7.47
C GLY A 374 -8.85 9.22 6.62
N LYS A 375 -9.05 9.11 5.30
CA LYS A 375 -9.27 10.26 4.40
C LYS A 375 -10.42 11.18 4.85
N THR A 376 -11.62 10.60 5.02
CA THR A 376 -12.83 11.30 5.50
C THR A 376 -12.58 11.96 6.86
N THR A 377 -11.85 11.29 7.75
CA THR A 377 -11.53 11.79 9.09
C THR A 377 -10.66 13.06 9.03
N ILE A 378 -9.64 13.09 8.16
CA ILE A 378 -8.83 14.29 7.91
C ILE A 378 -9.68 15.41 7.30
N ALA A 379 -10.53 15.10 6.32
CA ALA A 379 -11.41 16.09 5.69
C ALA A 379 -12.34 16.75 6.72
N LYS A 380 -13.02 15.95 7.55
CA LYS A 380 -13.90 16.44 8.63
C LYS A 380 -13.15 17.32 9.63
N GLN A 381 -11.95 16.89 10.04
CA GLN A 381 -11.10 17.68 10.94
C GLN A 381 -10.73 19.04 10.35
N PHE A 382 -10.36 19.05 9.07
CA PHE A 382 -10.01 20.26 8.34
C PHE A 382 -11.20 21.22 8.22
N LEU A 383 -12.39 20.71 7.92
CA LEU A 383 -13.59 21.54 7.79
C LEU A 383 -14.00 22.23 9.09
N ASP A 384 -13.93 21.54 10.23
CA ASP A 384 -14.18 22.16 11.54
C ASP A 384 -13.16 23.26 11.84
N PHE A 385 -11.89 23.06 11.49
CA PHE A 385 -10.85 24.10 11.59
C PHE A 385 -11.18 25.33 10.73
N VAL A 386 -11.64 25.14 9.50
CA VAL A 386 -11.99 26.25 8.62
C VAL A 386 -13.18 27.03 9.18
N TYR A 387 -14.23 26.35 9.60
CA TYR A 387 -15.42 26.99 10.18
C TYR A 387 -15.06 27.83 11.42
N GLU A 388 -14.20 27.31 12.30
CA GLU A 388 -13.75 28.02 13.50
C GLU A 388 -12.88 29.25 13.21
N THR A 389 -11.98 29.14 12.23
CA THR A 389 -10.91 30.14 12.02
C THR A 389 -11.31 31.22 11.01
N HIS A 390 -12.02 30.85 9.95
CA HIS A 390 -12.28 31.73 8.81
C HIS A 390 -13.74 32.17 8.69
N LYS A 391 -14.66 31.54 9.44
CA LYS A 391 -16.12 31.77 9.37
C LYS A 391 -16.71 31.65 7.96
N SER A 392 -16.03 30.94 7.06
CA SER A 392 -16.58 30.56 5.76
C SER A 392 -17.70 29.54 5.96
N GLY A 393 -18.68 29.56 5.07
CA GLY A 393 -19.64 28.47 4.94
C GLY A 393 -18.92 27.18 4.55
N VAL A 394 -19.40 26.07 5.09
CA VAL A 394 -18.86 24.73 4.83
C VAL A 394 -20.00 23.85 4.34
N LEU A 395 -19.78 23.17 3.21
CA LEU A 395 -20.68 22.16 2.69
C LEU A 395 -19.92 20.83 2.53
N PHE A 396 -20.29 19.85 3.34
CA PHE A 396 -19.79 18.49 3.26
C PHE A 396 -20.82 17.61 2.54
N ILE A 397 -20.41 16.96 1.45
CA ILE A 397 -21.26 16.06 0.67
C ILE A 397 -20.69 14.65 0.76
N ASP A 398 -21.39 13.74 1.44
CA ASP A 398 -21.06 12.31 1.42
C ASP A 398 -21.67 11.69 0.16
N SER A 399 -20.80 11.22 -0.74
CA SER A 399 -21.22 10.56 -1.98
C SER A 399 -22.16 9.37 -1.73
N LYS A 400 -22.05 8.70 -0.58
CA LYS A 400 -22.91 7.56 -0.22
C LYS A 400 -24.38 7.96 -0.06
N GLU A 401 -24.64 9.16 0.46
CA GLU A 401 -26.01 9.64 0.74
C GLU A 401 -26.73 9.99 -0.57
N ILE A 402 -26.00 10.54 -1.54
CA ILE A 402 -26.59 11.08 -2.77
C ILE A 402 -26.53 10.14 -3.97
N ILE A 403 -25.85 8.99 -3.88
CA ILE A 403 -25.57 8.12 -5.03
C ILE A 403 -26.83 7.62 -5.74
N ASN A 404 -27.90 7.38 -4.98
CA ASN A 404 -29.17 6.92 -5.52
C ASN A 404 -29.87 8.03 -6.32
N GLU A 405 -29.83 9.26 -5.81
CA GLU A 405 -30.39 10.43 -6.50
C GLU A 405 -29.60 10.77 -7.77
N LEU A 406 -28.27 10.74 -7.69
CA LEU A 406 -27.40 10.88 -8.87
C LEU A 406 -27.73 9.82 -9.93
N SER A 407 -27.93 8.55 -9.53
CA SER A 407 -28.27 7.49 -10.48
C SER A 407 -29.63 7.70 -11.16
N ARG A 408 -30.62 8.26 -10.44
CA ARG A 408 -31.96 8.56 -10.96
C ARG A 408 -31.95 9.72 -11.95
N LYS A 409 -31.20 10.80 -11.64
CA LYS A 409 -31.17 12.03 -12.44
C LYS A 409 -30.30 11.93 -13.71
N PHE A 410 -29.20 11.20 -13.62
CA PHE A 410 -28.18 11.19 -14.67
C PHE A 410 -28.15 9.87 -15.45
N SER A 411 -27.72 9.97 -16.70
CA SER A 411 -27.64 8.86 -17.66
C SER A 411 -26.36 8.96 -18.50
N SER A 412 -26.08 7.96 -19.32
CA SER A 412 -24.92 7.98 -20.22
C SER A 412 -24.93 9.14 -21.23
N LYS A 413 -26.11 9.74 -21.50
CA LYS A 413 -26.27 10.91 -22.38
C LYS A 413 -26.27 12.24 -21.63
N ASN A 414 -26.77 12.26 -20.39
CA ASN A 414 -26.76 13.43 -19.51
C ASN A 414 -25.91 13.07 -18.28
N LYS A 415 -24.61 13.31 -18.41
CA LYS A 415 -23.62 12.88 -17.43
C LYS A 415 -23.46 13.90 -16.30
N ILE A 416 -23.04 13.42 -15.14
CA ILE A 416 -22.58 14.24 -14.03
C ILE A 416 -21.26 14.89 -14.46
N CYS A 417 -21.16 16.21 -14.39
CA CYS A 417 -19.98 16.95 -14.86
C CYS A 417 -19.74 18.28 -14.13
N ASP A 418 -20.49 18.57 -13.07
CA ASP A 418 -20.43 19.85 -12.37
C ASP A 418 -20.66 19.68 -10.85
N VAL A 419 -20.10 20.56 -10.03
CA VAL A 419 -20.27 20.52 -8.57
C VAL A 419 -21.73 20.77 -8.17
N TYR A 420 -22.48 21.52 -8.98
CA TYR A 420 -23.92 21.73 -8.80
C TYR A 420 -24.72 20.42 -8.90
N ASP A 421 -24.28 19.45 -9.70
CA ASP A 421 -24.95 18.15 -9.82
C ASP A 421 -24.96 17.41 -8.47
N PHE A 422 -23.84 17.46 -7.74
CA PHE A 422 -23.70 16.90 -6.40
C PHE A 422 -24.56 17.65 -5.38
N TYR A 423 -24.51 18.99 -5.40
CA TYR A 423 -25.33 19.83 -4.53
C TYR A 423 -26.83 19.56 -4.71
N THR A 424 -27.32 19.53 -5.95
CA THR A 424 -28.75 19.29 -6.20
C THR A 424 -29.19 17.87 -5.84
N ALA A 425 -28.29 16.88 -5.91
CA ALA A 425 -28.59 15.54 -5.44
C ALA A 425 -28.75 15.48 -3.91
N LEU A 426 -27.93 16.22 -3.17
CA LEU A 426 -28.03 16.36 -1.71
C LEU A 426 -29.33 17.07 -1.29
N MET A 427 -29.65 18.19 -1.94
CA MET A 427 -30.86 18.95 -1.58
C MET A 427 -32.17 18.18 -1.86
N ASP A 428 -32.14 17.24 -2.81
CA ASP A 428 -33.29 16.40 -3.13
C ASP A 428 -33.36 15.14 -2.26
N SER A 429 -32.24 14.68 -1.66
CA SER A 429 -32.28 13.60 -0.68
C SER A 429 -32.89 14.04 0.66
N ASP A 430 -32.71 15.32 1.00
CA ASP A 430 -33.06 15.85 2.32
C ASP A 430 -34.47 16.46 2.39
N ASP A 431 -35.24 16.47 1.28
CA ASP A 431 -36.56 17.11 1.17
C ASP A 431 -36.59 18.55 1.74
N ALA A 432 -35.47 19.27 1.68
CA ALA A 432 -35.31 20.56 2.34
C ALA A 432 -36.20 21.64 1.69
N GLU A 433 -37.09 22.26 2.49
CA GLU A 433 -37.98 23.37 2.08
C GLU A 433 -37.27 24.74 2.05
N ASP A 434 -35.98 24.79 2.42
CA ASP A 434 -35.20 26.03 2.50
C ASP A 434 -34.84 26.62 1.12
N SER A 435 -34.48 27.90 1.11
CA SER A 435 -33.96 28.59 -0.08
C SER A 435 -32.70 27.90 -0.59
N ARG A 436 -32.73 27.39 -1.82
CA ARG A 436 -31.62 26.64 -2.42
C ARG A 436 -30.72 27.55 -3.25
N PHE A 437 -29.42 27.26 -3.27
CA PHE A 437 -28.55 27.81 -4.30
C PHE A 437 -29.06 27.42 -5.70
N ASN A 438 -29.18 28.40 -6.58
CA ASN A 438 -29.14 28.15 -8.01
C ASN A 438 -27.67 27.98 -8.45
N ARG A 439 -27.45 27.55 -9.70
CA ARG A 439 -26.11 27.27 -10.20
C ARG A 439 -25.16 28.48 -10.11
N GLU A 440 -25.63 29.67 -10.44
CA GLU A 440 -24.82 30.89 -10.45
C GLU A 440 -24.49 31.38 -9.03
N LEU A 441 -25.44 31.30 -8.09
CA LEU A 441 -25.20 31.63 -6.68
C LEU A 441 -24.22 30.65 -6.02
N LEU A 442 -24.29 29.35 -6.36
CA LEU A 442 -23.33 28.37 -5.87
C LEU A 442 -21.92 28.66 -6.42
N LYS A 443 -21.81 28.92 -7.73
CA LYS A 443 -20.54 29.30 -8.35
C LYS A 443 -19.94 30.54 -7.69
N LEU A 444 -20.76 31.58 -7.49
CA LEU A 444 -20.34 32.84 -6.89
C LEU A 444 -19.85 32.65 -5.45
N SER A 445 -20.57 31.87 -4.62
CA SER A 445 -20.20 31.65 -3.22
C SER A 445 -18.90 30.85 -3.08
N ILE A 446 -18.61 29.98 -4.03
CA ILE A 446 -17.35 29.21 -4.09
C ILE A 446 -16.20 30.07 -4.63
N ASP A 447 -16.37 30.77 -5.76
CA ASP A 447 -15.30 31.56 -6.41
C ASP A 447 -14.78 32.67 -5.47
N ASN A 448 -15.68 33.30 -4.70
CA ASN A 448 -15.32 34.35 -3.75
C ASN A 448 -14.81 33.84 -2.39
N GLY A 449 -14.81 32.52 -2.16
CA GLY A 449 -14.33 31.88 -0.93
C GLY A 449 -15.30 31.93 0.26
N SER A 450 -16.56 32.34 0.05
CA SER A 450 -17.59 32.31 1.10
C SER A 450 -18.04 30.89 1.45
N LEU A 451 -17.93 29.96 0.50
CA LEU A 451 -18.32 28.55 0.66
C LEU A 451 -17.15 27.65 0.27
N ILE A 452 -16.83 26.70 1.15
CA ILE A 452 -15.93 25.59 0.85
C ILE A 452 -16.75 24.33 0.69
N ILE A 453 -16.42 23.54 -0.32
CA ILE A 453 -17.07 22.26 -0.57
C ILE A 453 -16.07 21.13 -0.33
N ALA A 454 -16.50 20.12 0.41
CA ALA A 454 -15.82 18.83 0.48
C ALA A 454 -16.71 17.74 -0.12
N LEU A 455 -16.20 17.04 -1.13
CA LEU A 455 -16.83 15.87 -1.74
C LEU A 455 -16.14 14.62 -1.21
N ASP A 456 -16.78 13.94 -0.27
CA ASP A 456 -16.23 12.72 0.34
C ASP A 456 -16.64 11.48 -0.45
N GLY A 457 -15.68 10.60 -0.72
CA GLY A 457 -15.93 9.30 -1.32
C GLY A 457 -16.30 9.35 -2.80
N ILE A 458 -15.67 10.23 -3.60
CA ILE A 458 -15.96 10.33 -5.04
C ILE A 458 -15.69 9.01 -5.79
N ASP A 459 -14.81 8.15 -5.23
CA ASP A 459 -14.58 6.79 -5.71
C ASP A 459 -15.86 5.95 -5.73
N GLU A 460 -16.81 6.19 -4.81
CA GLU A 460 -18.09 5.47 -4.79
C GLU A 460 -18.96 5.85 -5.99
N VAL A 461 -18.95 7.13 -6.39
CA VAL A 461 -19.64 7.62 -7.60
C VAL A 461 -19.02 7.03 -8.84
N ILE A 462 -17.69 7.06 -8.95
CA ILE A 462 -16.94 6.45 -10.07
C ILE A 462 -17.28 4.96 -10.17
N ALA A 463 -17.21 4.23 -9.06
CA ALA A 463 -17.42 2.79 -9.01
C ALA A 463 -18.87 2.38 -9.34
N LYS A 464 -19.88 3.09 -8.82
CA LYS A 464 -21.29 2.66 -8.98
C LYS A 464 -21.98 3.26 -10.20
N LEU A 465 -21.59 4.47 -10.61
CA LEU A 465 -22.26 5.17 -11.71
C LEU A 465 -21.48 5.10 -13.03
N GLY A 466 -20.19 4.76 -12.99
CA GLY A 466 -19.39 4.44 -14.17
C GLY A 466 -19.51 5.50 -15.27
N ASP A 467 -20.05 5.10 -16.42
CA ASP A 467 -20.17 5.93 -17.61
C ASP A 467 -21.09 7.16 -17.46
N LYS A 468 -21.95 7.19 -16.42
CA LYS A 468 -22.78 8.35 -16.08
C LYS A 468 -21.99 9.51 -15.46
N PHE A 469 -20.75 9.28 -14.99
CA PHE A 469 -19.90 10.33 -14.41
C PHE A 469 -18.76 10.69 -15.35
N ASP A 470 -18.73 11.95 -15.80
CA ASP A 470 -17.67 12.50 -16.65
C ASP A 470 -16.64 13.21 -15.77
N VAL A 471 -15.69 12.44 -15.22
CA VAL A 471 -14.71 12.94 -14.25
C VAL A 471 -13.85 14.05 -14.86
N GLU A 472 -13.42 13.90 -16.11
CA GLU A 472 -12.57 14.90 -16.76
C GLU A 472 -13.29 16.25 -16.87
N LYS A 473 -14.52 16.27 -17.39
CA LYS A 473 -15.32 17.50 -17.45
C LYS A 473 -15.66 18.06 -16.08
N PHE A 474 -15.90 17.19 -15.09
CA PHE A 474 -16.12 17.60 -13.71
C PHE A 474 -14.93 18.33 -13.12
N ILE A 475 -13.71 17.83 -13.35
CA ILE A 475 -12.51 18.52 -12.88
C ILE A 475 -12.32 19.82 -13.67
N THR A 476 -12.44 19.80 -14.99
CA THR A 476 -12.29 21.00 -15.83
C THR A 476 -13.28 22.11 -15.42
N SER A 477 -14.53 21.78 -15.11
CA SER A 477 -15.52 22.77 -14.67
C SER A 477 -15.13 23.46 -13.37
N ILE A 478 -14.45 22.78 -12.43
CA ILE A 478 -13.92 23.42 -11.21
C ILE A 478 -12.92 24.53 -11.54
N PHE A 479 -12.01 24.32 -12.49
CA PHE A 479 -11.01 25.32 -12.86
C PHE A 479 -11.62 26.44 -13.72
N ASP A 480 -12.46 26.07 -14.70
CA ASP A 480 -12.95 27.01 -15.71
C ASP A 480 -14.17 27.82 -15.26
N GLU A 481 -15.08 27.20 -14.49
CA GLU A 481 -16.35 27.83 -14.11
C GLU A 481 -16.35 28.36 -12.66
N TYR A 482 -15.68 27.66 -11.74
CA TYR A 482 -15.68 27.99 -10.31
C TYR A 482 -14.48 28.83 -9.85
N SER A 483 -13.42 28.97 -10.67
CA SER A 483 -12.19 29.71 -10.34
C SER A 483 -11.85 30.81 -11.36
N SER A 484 -12.88 31.42 -11.93
CA SER A 484 -12.74 32.32 -13.07
C SER A 484 -12.46 33.78 -12.71
N GLU A 485 -12.98 34.30 -11.58
CA GLU A 485 -12.93 35.75 -11.28
C GLU A 485 -12.03 36.09 -10.10
N LEU A 486 -12.24 35.47 -8.94
CA LEU A 486 -11.61 35.87 -7.68
C LEU A 486 -10.51 34.91 -7.23
N ASN A 487 -10.47 33.71 -7.80
CA ASN A 487 -9.48 32.66 -7.53
C ASN A 487 -9.36 32.27 -6.03
N LYS A 488 -10.47 32.37 -5.27
CA LYS A 488 -10.54 31.95 -3.86
C LYS A 488 -11.24 30.60 -3.67
N THR A 489 -11.60 29.95 -4.77
CA THR A 489 -12.18 28.61 -4.84
C THR A 489 -11.38 27.63 -3.98
N LYS A 490 -12.09 26.85 -3.16
CA LYS A 490 -11.52 25.73 -2.41
C LYS A 490 -12.50 24.56 -2.41
N ILE A 491 -12.14 23.51 -3.13
CA ILE A 491 -12.86 22.24 -3.21
C ILE A 491 -11.93 21.12 -2.76
N LEU A 492 -12.35 20.38 -1.75
CA LEU A 492 -11.63 19.22 -1.23
C LEU A 492 -12.31 17.95 -1.73
N ILE A 493 -11.55 17.00 -2.27
CA ILE A 493 -12.06 15.69 -2.68
C ILE A 493 -11.35 14.61 -1.88
N THR A 494 -12.10 13.60 -1.43
CA THR A 494 -11.51 12.34 -0.97
C THR A 494 -11.78 11.23 -1.98
N CYS A 495 -10.75 10.45 -2.29
CA CYS A 495 -10.84 9.37 -3.27
C CYS A 495 -9.92 8.21 -2.89
N ARG A 496 -10.24 6.99 -3.32
CA ARG A 496 -9.26 5.90 -3.29
C ARG A 496 -8.24 6.07 -4.40
N ASP A 497 -6.99 5.78 -4.06
CA ASP A 497 -5.84 5.87 -4.93
C ASP A 497 -5.99 5.05 -6.23
N HIS A 498 -6.65 3.88 -6.19
CA HIS A 498 -6.92 3.11 -7.41
C HIS A 498 -7.72 3.91 -8.46
N PHE A 499 -8.86 4.48 -8.07
CA PHE A 499 -9.73 5.23 -8.99
C PHE A 499 -9.13 6.60 -9.35
N TRP A 500 -8.37 7.20 -8.43
CA TRP A 500 -7.78 8.51 -8.65
C TRP A 500 -6.56 8.49 -9.59
N ASN A 501 -5.75 7.43 -9.57
CA ASN A 501 -4.53 7.33 -10.37
C ASN A 501 -4.80 7.47 -11.88
N ASP A 502 -5.93 6.97 -12.37
CA ASP A 502 -6.31 7.09 -13.78
C ASP A 502 -6.67 8.54 -14.15
N VAL A 503 -7.33 9.26 -13.25
CA VAL A 503 -7.67 10.70 -13.41
C VAL A 503 -6.41 11.58 -13.36
N ARG A 504 -5.46 11.24 -12.47
CA ARG A 504 -4.19 11.97 -12.31
C ARG A 504 -3.33 11.93 -13.59
N ARG A 505 -3.43 10.89 -14.41
CA ARG A 505 -2.66 10.80 -15.67
C ARG A 505 -3.07 11.87 -16.68
N SER A 506 -4.30 12.38 -16.59
CA SER A 506 -4.80 13.45 -17.48
C SER A 506 -4.58 14.86 -16.94
N LEU A 507 -4.57 15.06 -15.61
CA LEU A 507 -4.60 16.39 -14.98
C LEU A 507 -3.69 16.43 -13.74
N ILE A 508 -2.91 17.51 -13.60
CA ILE A 508 -2.05 17.70 -12.42
C ILE A 508 -2.81 18.45 -11.36
N ILE A 509 -3.17 17.72 -10.31
CA ILE A 509 -4.00 18.21 -9.22
C ILE A 509 -3.20 18.01 -7.93
N PRO A 510 -3.10 19.03 -7.06
CA PRO A 510 -2.50 18.89 -5.74
C PRO A 510 -3.13 17.74 -4.96
N GLU A 511 -2.30 16.83 -4.44
CA GLU A 511 -2.78 15.68 -3.69
C GLU A 511 -1.85 15.28 -2.54
N ILE A 512 -2.41 14.57 -1.56
CA ILE A 512 -1.65 13.77 -0.59
C ILE A 512 -2.15 12.33 -0.59
N LYS A 513 -1.25 11.39 -0.31
CA LYS A 513 -1.58 9.99 -0.09
C LYS A 513 -1.38 9.63 1.38
N ILE A 514 -2.49 9.38 2.08
CA ILE A 514 -2.47 9.08 3.52
C ILE A 514 -1.79 7.73 3.77
N SER A 515 -0.95 7.69 4.81
CA SER A 515 -0.21 6.52 5.26
C SER A 515 -0.93 5.80 6.41
N PRO A 516 -0.69 4.49 6.60
CA PRO A 516 -1.16 3.76 7.78
C PRO A 516 -0.65 4.35 9.09
N PHE A 517 -1.36 4.06 10.19
CA PHE A 517 -0.87 4.40 11.53
C PHE A 517 0.39 3.61 11.85
N ASN A 518 1.35 4.26 12.50
CA ASN A 518 2.41 3.55 13.20
C ASN A 518 1.92 3.15 14.61
N GLU A 519 2.76 2.44 15.37
CA GLU A 519 2.43 1.99 16.72
C GLU A 519 2.06 3.16 17.66
N GLN A 520 2.75 4.29 17.57
CA GLN A 520 2.45 5.46 18.39
C GLN A 520 1.08 6.06 18.07
N LEU A 521 0.72 6.22 16.79
CA LEU A 521 -0.59 6.74 16.38
C LEU A 521 -1.73 5.78 16.77
N ALA A 522 -1.50 4.47 16.69
CA ALA A 522 -2.46 3.47 17.16
C ALA A 522 -2.66 3.56 18.69
N LEU A 523 -1.57 3.71 19.45
CA LEU A 523 -1.61 3.92 20.89
C LEU A 523 -2.35 5.23 21.25
N ASP A 524 -2.05 6.32 20.56
CA ASP A 524 -2.72 7.61 20.76
C ASP A 524 -4.23 7.49 20.49
N PHE A 525 -4.60 6.78 19.42
CA PHE A 525 -6.00 6.52 19.08
C PHE A 525 -6.71 5.72 20.18
N TYR A 526 -6.12 4.60 20.62
CA TYR A 526 -6.70 3.79 21.69
C TYR A 526 -6.78 4.53 23.01
N THR A 527 -5.79 5.35 23.34
CA THR A 527 -5.78 6.17 24.55
C THR A 527 -6.98 7.11 24.57
N LYS A 528 -7.29 7.76 23.45
CA LYS A 528 -8.48 8.63 23.32
C LYS A 528 -9.77 7.81 23.32
N LYS A 529 -9.89 6.81 22.44
CA LYS A 529 -11.14 6.05 22.22
C LYS A 529 -11.57 5.22 23.42
N LEU A 530 -10.62 4.73 24.22
CA LEU A 530 -10.85 3.85 25.36
C LEU A 530 -10.73 4.60 26.70
N ASN A 531 -10.83 5.94 26.70
CA ASN A 531 -10.79 6.78 27.88
C ASN A 531 -9.58 6.50 28.80
N ASN A 532 -8.42 6.23 28.20
CA ASN A 532 -7.17 5.90 28.89
C ASN A 532 -7.23 4.65 29.80
N ASP A 533 -8.15 3.70 29.56
CA ASP A 533 -8.21 2.41 30.27
C ASP A 533 -7.07 1.49 29.84
N GLN A 534 -6.01 1.43 30.65
CA GLN A 534 -4.79 0.68 30.38
C GLN A 534 -5.02 -0.82 30.10
N LYS A 535 -6.01 -1.46 30.73
CA LYS A 535 -6.30 -2.88 30.49
C LYS A 535 -6.91 -3.10 29.11
N LYS A 536 -7.85 -2.22 28.73
CA LYS A 536 -8.47 -2.25 27.41
C LYS A 536 -7.46 -1.89 26.32
N ILE A 537 -6.62 -0.88 26.54
CA ILE A 537 -5.57 -0.47 25.59
C ILE A 537 -4.59 -1.62 25.34
N ALA A 538 -4.10 -2.27 26.40
CA ALA A 538 -3.20 -3.42 26.27
C ALA A 538 -3.84 -4.56 25.46
N LYS A 539 -5.11 -4.88 25.73
CA LYS A 539 -5.87 -5.89 24.98
C LYS A 539 -6.08 -5.49 23.51
N ALA A 540 -6.35 -4.21 23.24
CA ALA A 540 -6.54 -3.70 21.88
C ALA A 540 -5.24 -3.79 21.06
N LEU A 541 -4.11 -3.40 21.66
CA LEU A 541 -2.79 -3.52 21.03
C LEU A 541 -2.41 -4.98 20.75
N GLU A 542 -2.69 -5.90 21.69
CA GLU A 542 -2.46 -7.34 21.50
C GLU A 542 -3.24 -7.89 20.29
N ILE A 543 -4.50 -7.45 20.11
CA ILE A 543 -5.30 -7.85 18.93
C ILE A 543 -4.76 -7.18 17.66
N ALA A 544 -4.41 -5.89 17.72
CA ALA A 544 -3.91 -5.13 16.58
C ALA A 544 -2.58 -5.68 16.06
N GLU A 545 -1.71 -6.19 16.94
CA GLU A 545 -0.43 -6.79 16.59
C GLU A 545 -0.58 -7.99 15.64
N LYS A 546 -1.69 -8.73 15.72
CA LYS A 546 -2.02 -9.83 14.80
C LYS A 546 -2.31 -9.35 13.37
N PHE A 547 -2.52 -8.05 13.19
CA PHE A 547 -2.79 -7.39 11.90
C PHE A 547 -1.73 -6.36 11.52
N ALA A 548 -0.60 -6.35 12.24
CA ALA A 548 0.51 -5.47 11.89
C ALA A 548 1.01 -5.83 10.48
N ILE A 549 1.08 -4.81 9.63
CA ILE A 549 1.43 -4.93 8.21
C ILE A 549 2.91 -5.29 8.00
N GLU A 550 3.76 -4.90 8.96
CA GLU A 550 5.20 -5.16 8.97
C GLU A 550 5.60 -5.64 10.37
N HIS A 551 6.32 -6.76 10.48
CA HIS A 551 6.69 -7.38 11.76
C HIS A 551 8.09 -6.99 12.27
N ASN A 552 8.79 -6.06 11.61
CA ASN A 552 10.02 -5.50 12.16
C ASN A 552 9.68 -4.58 13.34
N GLU A 553 10.37 -4.72 14.47
CA GLU A 553 10.10 -3.98 15.71
C GLU A 553 10.03 -2.46 15.53
N ASN A 554 10.67 -1.90 14.51
CA ASN A 554 10.71 -0.46 14.25
C ASN A 554 9.76 0.05 13.15
N THR A 555 8.96 -0.81 12.50
CA THR A 555 8.14 -0.39 11.33
C THR A 555 6.69 -0.87 11.34
N LYS A 556 6.17 -1.38 12.47
CA LYS A 556 4.78 -1.84 12.58
C LYS A 556 3.79 -0.78 12.10
N LYS A 557 2.89 -1.20 11.20
CA LYS A 557 1.85 -0.35 10.59
C LYS A 557 0.48 -0.97 10.77
N TYR A 558 -0.52 -0.10 10.98
CA TYR A 558 -1.89 -0.47 11.28
C TYR A 558 -2.87 0.32 10.41
N ILE A 559 -3.89 -0.35 9.89
CA ILE A 559 -4.98 0.33 9.16
C ILE A 559 -5.91 0.98 10.19
N PRO A 560 -6.14 2.31 10.16
CA PRO A 560 -6.98 3.02 11.12
C PRO A 560 -8.38 2.42 11.31
N PHE A 561 -9.01 1.96 10.22
CA PHE A 561 -10.30 1.26 10.29
C PHE A 561 -10.26 -0.02 11.15
N LEU A 562 -9.20 -0.83 11.05
CA LEU A 562 -9.03 -2.01 11.90
C LEU A 562 -8.82 -1.61 13.36
N VAL A 563 -8.03 -0.56 13.59
CA VAL A 563 -7.77 0.00 14.91
C VAL A 563 -9.10 0.41 15.57
N ASP A 564 -9.97 1.14 14.87
CA ASP A 564 -11.29 1.54 15.38
C ASP A 564 -12.19 0.34 15.69
N ILE A 565 -12.29 -0.66 14.81
CA ILE A 565 -13.13 -1.85 15.09
C ILE A 565 -12.62 -2.59 16.33
N ILE A 566 -11.30 -2.78 16.45
CA ILE A 566 -10.71 -3.43 17.63
C ILE A 566 -11.07 -2.66 18.91
N ALA A 567 -11.00 -1.32 18.88
CA ALA A 567 -11.42 -0.50 20.01
C ALA A 567 -12.89 -0.76 20.38
N ARG A 568 -13.79 -0.86 19.39
CA ARG A 568 -15.21 -1.18 19.62
C ARG A 568 -15.42 -2.56 20.23
N ILE A 569 -14.73 -3.58 19.73
CA ILE A 569 -14.77 -4.96 20.25
C ILE A 569 -14.29 -5.00 21.70
N VAL A 570 -13.19 -4.31 22.02
CA VAL A 570 -12.65 -4.27 23.37
C VAL A 570 -13.54 -3.47 24.32
N ASN A 571 -14.13 -2.38 23.85
CA ASN A 571 -14.95 -1.50 24.68
C ASN A 571 -16.32 -2.12 25.04
N SER A 572 -16.81 -3.06 24.23
CA SER A 572 -18.06 -3.79 24.50
C SER A 572 -17.87 -5.30 24.35
N PRO A 573 -17.64 -6.05 25.45
CA PRO A 573 -17.59 -7.52 25.41
C PRO A 573 -18.94 -8.16 25.02
N THR A 574 -20.02 -7.37 25.01
CA THR A 574 -21.35 -7.68 24.47
C THR A 574 -21.72 -6.65 23.40
N PHE A 575 -20.88 -6.48 22.39
CA PHE A 575 -21.19 -5.62 21.25
C PHE A 575 -22.40 -6.19 20.51
N SER A 576 -23.61 -5.72 20.85
CA SER A 576 -24.88 -6.16 20.24
C SER A 576 -24.98 -5.87 18.74
N GLY A 577 -24.12 -5.00 18.19
CA GLY A 577 -24.00 -4.83 16.74
C GLY A 577 -23.40 -6.04 16.02
N LEU A 578 -22.63 -6.90 16.72
CA LEU A 578 -22.20 -8.20 16.18
C LEU A 578 -23.37 -9.18 16.16
N ASN A 579 -24.36 -8.98 17.01
CA ASN A 579 -25.60 -9.75 16.99
C ASN A 579 -26.53 -9.33 15.84
N GLU A 580 -26.38 -8.13 15.25
CA GLU A 580 -27.04 -7.78 13.99
C GLU A 580 -26.26 -8.31 12.77
N ILE A 581 -24.94 -8.52 12.91
CA ILE A 581 -24.07 -9.24 11.96
C ILE A 581 -24.21 -10.77 12.15
N GLU A 582 -25.10 -11.24 13.04
CA GLU A 582 -25.32 -12.66 13.28
C GLU A 582 -25.69 -13.38 11.98
N LYS A 583 -24.72 -14.18 11.52
CA LYS A 583 -24.80 -15.26 10.53
C LYS A 583 -25.02 -14.84 9.08
N LYS A 584 -23.93 -14.71 8.30
CA LYS A 584 -23.98 -14.85 6.83
C LYS A 584 -22.74 -15.42 6.14
N SER A 585 -21.72 -15.88 6.86
CA SER A 585 -20.56 -16.51 6.21
C SER A 585 -20.47 -18.02 6.46
N GLU A 586 -20.34 -18.79 5.39
CA GLU A 586 -20.02 -20.23 5.44
C GLU A 586 -18.57 -20.47 5.91
N TYR A 587 -17.68 -19.50 5.68
CA TYR A 587 -16.24 -19.66 5.86
C TYR A 587 -15.73 -19.02 7.17
N LEU A 588 -16.31 -17.90 7.59
CA LEU A 588 -15.83 -17.10 8.73
C LEU A 588 -16.56 -17.44 10.03
N SER A 589 -15.81 -17.58 11.13
CA SER A 589 -16.38 -17.82 12.47
C SER A 589 -16.81 -16.53 13.16
N ASN A 590 -17.98 -16.57 13.80
CA ASN A 590 -18.48 -15.47 14.64
C ASN A 590 -17.85 -15.43 16.05
N VAL A 591 -16.94 -16.36 16.38
CA VAL A 591 -16.28 -16.44 17.69
C VAL A 591 -14.85 -15.94 17.62
N HIS A 592 -14.19 -16.05 16.46
CA HIS A 592 -12.81 -15.61 16.31
C HIS A 592 -12.76 -14.13 15.89
N ASN A 593 -12.08 -13.30 16.69
CA ASN A 593 -11.94 -11.85 16.43
C ASN A 593 -11.42 -11.54 15.02
N VAL A 594 -10.52 -12.36 14.50
CA VAL A 594 -9.94 -12.12 13.17
C VAL A 594 -10.97 -12.32 12.05
N ASP A 595 -11.77 -13.36 12.15
CA ASP A 595 -12.82 -13.68 11.18
C ASP A 595 -13.92 -12.61 11.20
N ILE A 596 -14.28 -12.15 12.40
CA ILE A 596 -15.20 -11.01 12.58
C ILE A 596 -14.69 -9.76 11.87
N LEU A 597 -13.40 -9.43 12.03
CA LEU A 597 -12.79 -8.26 11.39
C LEU A 597 -12.81 -8.37 9.87
N ILE A 598 -12.46 -9.53 9.32
CA ILE A 598 -12.49 -9.77 7.87
C ILE A 598 -13.93 -9.68 7.33
N SER A 599 -14.92 -10.22 8.05
CA SER A 599 -16.33 -10.09 7.68
C SER A 599 -16.77 -8.63 7.59
N LEU A 600 -16.43 -7.83 8.60
CA LEU A 600 -16.73 -6.40 8.66
C LEU A 600 -16.07 -5.60 7.52
N ILE A 601 -14.82 -5.94 7.16
CA ILE A 601 -14.16 -5.34 6.00
C ILE A 601 -14.93 -5.67 4.73
N CYS A 602 -15.21 -6.96 4.47
CA CYS A 602 -15.88 -7.39 3.24
C CYS A 602 -17.28 -6.77 3.11
N GLU A 603 -18.05 -6.73 4.20
CA GLU A 603 -19.40 -6.17 4.21
C GLU A 603 -19.41 -4.66 3.97
N ARG A 604 -18.45 -3.94 4.54
CA ARG A 604 -18.25 -2.51 4.24
C ARG A 604 -17.99 -2.26 2.75
N GLU A 605 -17.26 -3.15 2.09
CA GLU A 605 -16.92 -2.98 0.67
C GLU A 605 -18.07 -3.36 -0.27
N VAL A 606 -18.96 -4.29 0.12
CA VAL A 606 -20.24 -4.53 -0.58
C VAL A 606 -21.04 -3.22 -0.65
N VAL A 607 -21.16 -2.52 0.48
CA VAL A 607 -21.94 -1.28 0.56
C VAL A 607 -21.25 -0.13 -0.19
N LYS A 608 -19.94 0.04 -0.05
CA LYS A 608 -19.21 1.18 -0.65
C LYS A 608 -18.96 1.04 -2.15
N LEU A 609 -18.54 -0.15 -2.60
CA LEU A 609 -18.08 -0.36 -3.98
C LEU A 609 -19.05 -1.19 -4.84
N GLY A 610 -20.11 -1.76 -4.23
CA GLY A 610 -21.02 -2.65 -4.96
C GLY A 610 -20.35 -3.96 -5.40
N THR A 611 -19.40 -4.47 -4.61
CA THR A 611 -18.73 -5.75 -4.85
C THR A 611 -19.64 -6.93 -4.50
N PHE A 612 -19.19 -8.15 -4.78
CA PHE A 612 -19.92 -9.38 -4.48
C PHE A 612 -19.98 -9.69 -2.97
N SER A 613 -20.86 -10.62 -2.56
CA SER A 613 -21.13 -10.92 -1.15
C SER A 613 -19.88 -11.36 -0.37
N VAL A 614 -19.94 -11.26 0.97
CA VAL A 614 -18.82 -11.61 1.87
C VAL A 614 -18.22 -12.98 1.55
N ASP A 615 -19.05 -14.02 1.42
CA ASP A 615 -18.56 -15.38 1.11
C ASP A 615 -17.87 -15.49 -0.23
N LYS A 616 -18.38 -14.77 -1.24
CA LYS A 616 -17.74 -14.74 -2.56
C LYS A 616 -16.39 -14.03 -2.49
N GLN A 617 -16.26 -12.96 -1.68
CA GLN A 617 -14.99 -12.26 -1.41
C GLN A 617 -13.99 -13.20 -0.74
N VAL A 618 -14.42 -13.90 0.31
CA VAL A 618 -13.58 -14.86 1.03
C VAL A 618 -13.11 -15.99 0.11
N LEU A 619 -14.00 -16.56 -0.71
CA LEU A 619 -13.64 -17.58 -1.69
C LEU A 619 -12.63 -17.07 -2.72
N PHE A 620 -12.81 -15.85 -3.23
CA PHE A 620 -11.85 -15.22 -4.13
C PHE A 620 -10.47 -15.10 -3.46
N PHE A 621 -10.42 -14.65 -2.21
CA PHE A 621 -9.16 -14.52 -1.48
C PHE A 621 -8.50 -15.87 -1.19
N MET A 622 -9.27 -16.91 -0.84
CA MET A 622 -8.74 -18.27 -0.68
C MET A 622 -8.14 -18.82 -1.99
N LYS A 623 -8.80 -18.57 -3.13
CA LYS A 623 -8.29 -18.92 -4.46
C LYS A 623 -7.03 -18.12 -4.80
N MET A 624 -7.01 -16.84 -4.47
CA MET A 624 -5.82 -15.99 -4.69
C MET A 624 -4.62 -16.47 -3.86
N ALA A 625 -4.87 -16.90 -2.62
CA ALA A 625 -3.85 -17.41 -1.71
C ALA A 625 -3.31 -18.78 -2.11
N SER A 626 -4.08 -19.61 -2.82
CA SER A 626 -3.61 -20.92 -3.30
C SER A 626 -2.76 -20.86 -4.57
N GLU A 627 -2.66 -19.70 -5.23
CA GLU A 627 -1.84 -19.55 -6.43
C GLU A 627 -0.35 -19.47 -6.12
N LYS A 628 0.48 -20.24 -6.86
CA LYS A 628 1.95 -20.32 -6.66
C LYS A 628 2.67 -18.97 -6.82
N THR A 629 2.06 -17.99 -7.48
CA THR A 629 2.66 -16.67 -7.70
C THR A 629 2.20 -15.61 -6.68
N ASN A 630 1.48 -15.99 -5.63
CA ASN A 630 0.90 -15.08 -4.61
C ASN A 630 0.01 -13.98 -5.23
N GLY A 631 -0.89 -14.37 -6.13
CA GLY A 631 -1.87 -13.47 -6.72
C GLY A 631 -2.46 -13.99 -8.04
N ILE A 632 -3.48 -13.30 -8.55
CA ILE A 632 -4.23 -13.69 -9.76
C ILE A 632 -4.04 -12.64 -10.84
N SER A 633 -3.64 -13.06 -12.05
CA SER A 633 -3.56 -12.15 -13.20
C SER A 633 -4.95 -11.71 -13.64
N ILE A 634 -5.09 -10.47 -14.12
CA ILE A 634 -6.35 -9.94 -14.67
C ILE A 634 -6.92 -10.83 -15.79
N TYR A 635 -6.04 -11.52 -16.53
CA TYR A 635 -6.43 -12.43 -17.61
C TYR A 635 -7.12 -13.70 -17.09
N ASP A 636 -6.83 -14.11 -15.86
CA ASP A 636 -7.36 -15.32 -15.22
C ASP A 636 -8.54 -15.03 -14.27
N VAL A 637 -8.74 -13.76 -13.86
CA VAL A 637 -9.78 -13.36 -12.90
C VAL A 637 -11.17 -13.82 -13.31
N LYS A 638 -11.53 -13.72 -14.59
CA LYS A 638 -12.86 -14.16 -15.07
C LYS A 638 -13.08 -15.66 -14.89
N SER A 639 -12.02 -16.47 -15.01
CA SER A 639 -12.08 -17.89 -14.71
C SER A 639 -12.34 -18.12 -13.22
N VAL A 640 -11.59 -17.45 -12.35
CA VAL A 640 -11.75 -17.54 -10.90
C VAL A 640 -13.15 -17.09 -10.45
N LEU A 641 -13.67 -15.99 -11.01
CA LEU A 641 -15.03 -15.51 -10.73
C LEU A 641 -16.10 -16.52 -11.15
N SER A 642 -15.92 -17.18 -12.30
CA SER A 642 -16.84 -18.22 -12.76
C SER A 642 -16.85 -19.44 -11.81
N GLU A 643 -15.69 -19.86 -11.31
CA GLU A 643 -15.58 -20.97 -10.34
C GLU A 643 -16.32 -20.67 -9.03
N ILE A 644 -16.33 -19.41 -8.61
CA ILE A 644 -17.03 -18.99 -7.39
C ILE A 644 -18.48 -18.56 -7.67
N ASN A 645 -19.03 -18.78 -8.87
CA ASN A 645 -20.39 -18.38 -9.26
C ASN A 645 -20.66 -16.87 -9.09
N VAL A 646 -19.75 -16.04 -9.60
CA VAL A 646 -19.95 -14.58 -9.76
C VAL A 646 -20.04 -14.26 -11.25
N ASP A 647 -21.07 -13.51 -11.64
CA ASP A 647 -21.23 -13.09 -13.03
C ASP A 647 -20.05 -12.24 -13.51
N ASN A 648 -19.56 -12.54 -14.71
CA ASN A 648 -18.45 -11.82 -15.33
C ASN A 648 -18.90 -10.42 -15.76
N ASN A 649 -18.82 -9.46 -14.84
CA ASN A 649 -19.06 -8.05 -15.09
C ASN A 649 -17.75 -7.27 -14.92
N ASP A 650 -17.28 -6.65 -16.00
CA ASP A 650 -16.05 -5.85 -15.99
C ASP A 650 -16.11 -4.72 -14.97
N LEU A 651 -17.29 -4.13 -14.72
CA LEU A 651 -17.47 -3.10 -13.69
C LEU A 651 -17.20 -3.65 -12.28
N ILE A 652 -17.63 -4.88 -11.98
CA ILE A 652 -17.39 -5.50 -10.67
C ILE A 652 -15.89 -5.77 -10.48
N ILE A 653 -15.20 -6.19 -11.54
CA ILE A 653 -13.74 -6.42 -11.51
C ILE A 653 -13.01 -5.09 -11.26
N GLU A 654 -13.36 -4.03 -11.98
CA GLU A 654 -12.78 -2.69 -11.76
C GLU A 654 -13.04 -2.20 -10.33
N ASN A 655 -14.27 -2.34 -9.83
CA ASN A 655 -14.60 -1.95 -8.47
C ASN A 655 -13.80 -2.74 -7.43
N PHE A 656 -13.61 -4.05 -7.65
CA PHE A 656 -12.90 -4.92 -6.73
C PHE A 656 -11.42 -4.55 -6.58
N LYS A 657 -10.77 -3.95 -7.59
CA LYS A 657 -9.39 -3.44 -7.50
C LYS A 657 -9.21 -2.39 -6.39
N GLY A 658 -10.27 -1.69 -6.00
CA GLY A 658 -10.27 -0.74 -4.90
C GLY A 658 -10.34 -1.37 -3.49
N HIS A 659 -10.43 -2.70 -3.37
CA HIS A 659 -10.63 -3.40 -2.10
C HIS A 659 -9.41 -3.24 -1.16
N PRO A 660 -9.59 -2.95 0.15
CA PRO A 660 -8.49 -2.62 1.06
C PRO A 660 -7.51 -3.76 1.33
N LEU A 661 -7.93 -5.03 1.16
CA LEU A 661 -7.08 -6.20 1.38
C LEU A 661 -6.16 -6.53 0.20
N ILE A 662 -6.38 -5.92 -0.97
CA ILE A 662 -5.64 -6.23 -2.19
C ILE A 662 -5.00 -4.99 -2.78
N ASP A 663 -4.01 -5.22 -3.62
CA ASP A 663 -3.39 -4.21 -4.47
C ASP A 663 -3.38 -4.71 -5.92
N PHE A 664 -3.62 -3.79 -6.85
CA PHE A 664 -3.64 -4.08 -8.27
C PHE A 664 -2.49 -3.35 -8.96
N HIS A 665 -1.44 -4.08 -9.30
CA HIS A 665 -0.31 -3.56 -10.07
C HIS A 665 0.15 -4.62 -11.07
N GLY A 666 0.75 -4.20 -12.18
CA GLY A 666 1.28 -5.13 -13.20
C GLY A 666 0.22 -6.10 -13.75
N ASN A 667 -1.03 -5.64 -13.88
CA ASN A 667 -2.17 -6.46 -14.32
C ASN A 667 -2.43 -7.69 -13.44
N LYS A 668 -2.17 -7.57 -12.13
CA LYS A 668 -2.29 -8.66 -11.17
C LYS A 668 -2.91 -8.18 -9.86
N PHE A 669 -3.84 -8.96 -9.33
CA PHE A 669 -4.33 -8.85 -7.96
C PHE A 669 -3.38 -9.57 -7.03
N ASN A 670 -2.82 -8.85 -6.06
CA ASN A 670 -2.03 -9.43 -4.99
C ASN A 670 -2.62 -9.00 -3.65
N PHE A 671 -2.37 -9.74 -2.57
CA PHE A 671 -2.67 -9.22 -1.25
C PHE A 671 -1.84 -7.97 -1.00
N ARG A 672 -2.48 -6.94 -0.42
CA ARG A 672 -1.79 -5.68 -0.11
C ARG A 672 -0.67 -5.90 0.90
N TYR A 673 -0.87 -6.87 1.81
CA TYR A 673 0.06 -7.23 2.88
C TYR A 673 0.12 -8.75 3.06
N ASP A 674 1.30 -9.29 3.34
CA ASP A 674 1.56 -10.74 3.43
C ASP A 674 0.75 -11.45 4.53
N VAL A 675 0.40 -10.73 5.60
CA VAL A 675 -0.44 -11.28 6.69
C VAL A 675 -1.79 -11.77 6.17
N PHE A 676 -2.35 -11.16 5.12
CA PHE A 676 -3.61 -11.61 4.54
C PHE A 676 -3.44 -12.88 3.72
N ASP A 677 -2.34 -13.04 3.00
CA ASP A 677 -2.03 -14.29 2.29
C ASP A 677 -1.96 -15.47 3.27
N ILE A 678 -1.21 -15.29 4.36
CA ILE A 678 -1.07 -16.27 5.43
C ILE A 678 -2.44 -16.58 6.06
N TYR A 679 -3.25 -15.56 6.34
CA TYR A 679 -4.59 -15.74 6.91
C TYR A 679 -5.52 -16.53 5.96
N PHE A 680 -5.58 -16.20 4.67
CA PHE A 680 -6.47 -16.89 3.74
C PHE A 680 -5.99 -18.30 3.39
N LYS A 681 -4.68 -18.60 3.48
CA LYS A 681 -4.15 -19.98 3.45
C LYS A 681 -4.60 -20.79 4.66
N SER A 682 -4.58 -20.20 5.86
CA SER A 682 -5.08 -20.90 7.05
C SER A 682 -6.58 -21.19 6.92
N LEU A 683 -7.35 -20.24 6.40
CA LEU A 683 -8.78 -20.43 6.13
C LEU A 683 -9.06 -21.48 5.06
N LEU A 684 -8.24 -21.56 4.02
CA LEU A 684 -8.28 -22.60 2.99
C LEU A 684 -8.17 -24.00 3.61
N ILE A 685 -7.18 -24.21 4.47
CA ILE A 685 -6.96 -25.48 5.18
C ILE A 685 -8.13 -25.78 6.12
N VAL A 686 -8.57 -24.79 6.92
CA VAL A 686 -9.71 -24.97 7.83
C VAL A 686 -10.97 -25.38 7.06
N ASN A 687 -11.24 -24.74 5.92
CA ASN A 687 -12.39 -25.06 5.09
C ASN A 687 -12.29 -26.48 4.51
N TYR A 688 -11.11 -26.91 4.07
CA TYR A 688 -10.88 -28.29 3.61
C TYR A 688 -11.25 -29.32 4.68
N PHE A 689 -10.73 -29.17 5.90
CA PHE A 689 -11.02 -30.08 7.01
C PHE A 689 -12.43 -29.97 7.57
N LYS A 690 -13.11 -28.82 7.43
CA LYS A 690 -14.52 -28.69 7.81
C LYS A 690 -15.48 -29.32 6.81
N LYS A 691 -15.15 -29.27 5.51
CA LYS A 691 -15.99 -29.85 4.44
C LYS A 691 -15.84 -31.37 4.32
N LEU A 692 -14.74 -31.93 4.82
CA LEU A 692 -14.43 -33.36 4.72
C LEU A 692 -14.51 -33.87 3.26
N ASP A 693 -14.08 -33.03 2.31
CA ASP A 693 -14.19 -33.31 0.88
C ASP A 693 -12.85 -33.76 0.28
N ILE A 694 -12.61 -35.06 0.27
CA ILE A 694 -11.36 -35.66 -0.20
C ILE A 694 -11.12 -35.40 -1.70
N LEU A 695 -12.18 -35.14 -2.49
CA LEU A 695 -12.06 -34.85 -3.92
C LEU A 695 -11.35 -33.52 -4.18
N SER A 696 -11.35 -32.62 -3.18
CA SER A 696 -10.67 -31.34 -3.25
C SER A 696 -9.17 -31.39 -2.90
N LEU A 697 -8.64 -32.57 -2.54
CA LEU A 697 -7.21 -32.77 -2.34
C LEU A 697 -6.47 -32.75 -3.68
N ASP A 698 -5.97 -31.59 -4.11
CA ASP A 698 -5.13 -31.42 -5.29
C ASP A 698 -3.65 -31.16 -4.91
N GLU A 699 -2.76 -30.98 -5.91
CA GLU A 699 -1.33 -30.69 -5.67
C GLU A 699 -1.15 -29.38 -4.90
N LYS A 700 -1.97 -28.35 -5.17
CA LYS A 700 -1.91 -27.05 -4.49
C LYS A 700 -2.24 -27.18 -3.00
N MET A 701 -3.27 -27.97 -2.66
CA MET A 701 -3.66 -28.24 -1.28
C MET A 701 -2.57 -29.04 -0.55
N ILE A 702 -1.99 -30.06 -1.20
CA ILE A 702 -0.88 -30.85 -0.65
C ILE A 702 0.32 -29.95 -0.34
N ASP A 703 0.73 -29.10 -1.29
CA ASP A 703 1.83 -28.16 -1.12
C ASP A 703 1.55 -27.13 -0.01
N THR A 704 0.31 -26.63 0.07
CA THR A 704 -0.09 -25.66 1.10
C THR A 704 -0.06 -26.28 2.51
N ILE A 705 -0.61 -27.48 2.67
CA ILE A 705 -0.57 -28.22 3.94
C ILE A 705 0.87 -28.51 4.34
N SER A 706 1.66 -29.09 3.44
CA SER A 706 3.06 -29.49 3.69
C SER A 706 3.97 -28.30 3.97
N GLY A 707 3.71 -27.15 3.33
CA GLY A 707 4.54 -25.95 3.45
C GLY A 707 4.28 -25.14 4.72
N TYR A 708 3.06 -25.16 5.26
CA TYR A 708 2.64 -24.24 6.33
C TYR A 708 2.26 -24.93 7.66
N LEU A 709 1.76 -26.17 7.65
CA LEU A 709 1.43 -26.89 8.88
C LEU A 709 2.68 -27.51 9.51
N LYS A 710 3.41 -26.67 10.25
CA LYS A 710 4.67 -27.00 10.93
C LYS A 710 4.51 -27.09 12.44
N TYR A 711 5.32 -27.94 13.06
CA TYR A 711 5.32 -28.12 14.50
C TYR A 711 5.65 -26.80 15.21
N ASP A 712 4.99 -26.54 16.33
CA ASP A 712 5.23 -25.36 17.18
C ASP A 712 5.11 -24.00 16.44
N SER A 713 4.28 -23.92 15.40
CA SER A 713 4.09 -22.70 14.59
C SER A 713 2.79 -21.97 14.91
N SER A 714 2.84 -20.63 14.90
CA SER A 714 1.65 -19.77 15.06
C SER A 714 0.60 -19.99 13.96
N PHE A 715 1.05 -20.33 12.74
CA PHE A 715 0.16 -20.70 11.64
C PHE A 715 -0.67 -21.93 11.97
N THR A 716 -0.02 -23.02 12.39
CA THR A 716 -0.71 -24.27 12.77
C THR A 716 -1.68 -24.02 13.92
N ARG A 717 -1.23 -23.28 14.95
CA ARG A 717 -2.10 -22.86 16.06
C ARG A 717 -3.37 -22.17 15.56
N SER A 718 -3.25 -21.24 14.59
CA SER A 718 -4.39 -20.51 14.04
C SER A 718 -5.38 -21.39 13.27
N VAL A 719 -4.92 -22.49 12.66
CA VAL A 719 -5.76 -23.49 11.99
C VAL A 719 -6.45 -24.36 13.04
N SER A 720 -5.69 -24.91 13.99
CA SER A 720 -6.18 -25.83 15.02
C SER A 720 -7.23 -25.19 15.92
N GLU A 721 -7.09 -23.90 16.26
CA GLU A 721 -8.08 -23.15 17.06
C GLU A 721 -9.49 -23.14 16.45
N LYS A 722 -9.61 -23.42 15.14
CA LYS A 722 -10.87 -23.41 14.39
C LYS A 722 -11.41 -24.79 14.06
N LEU A 723 -10.71 -25.85 14.48
CA LEU A 723 -11.04 -27.25 14.22
C LEU A 723 -11.27 -27.99 15.54
N SER A 724 -11.96 -29.12 15.46
CA SER A 724 -12.23 -29.99 16.61
C SER A 724 -11.93 -31.43 16.22
N PHE A 725 -11.38 -32.22 17.16
CA PHE A 725 -11.10 -33.62 16.92
C PHE A 725 -12.36 -34.47 17.16
N SER A 726 -12.96 -34.97 16.08
CA SER A 726 -14.12 -35.89 16.07
C SER A 726 -13.78 -37.20 15.37
N ASP A 727 -14.64 -38.21 15.47
CA ASP A 727 -14.47 -39.47 14.73
C ASP A 727 -14.52 -39.25 13.21
N ASP A 728 -15.36 -38.32 12.73
CA ASP A 728 -15.39 -37.94 11.31
C ASP A 728 -14.07 -37.28 10.86
N MET A 729 -13.48 -36.43 11.70
CA MET A 729 -12.17 -35.82 11.43
C MET A 729 -11.07 -36.89 11.40
N LEU A 730 -11.11 -37.87 12.32
CA LEU A 730 -10.17 -38.98 12.33
C LEU A 730 -10.28 -39.82 11.04
N LEU A 731 -11.50 -40.15 10.62
CA LEU A 731 -11.73 -40.89 9.37
C LEU A 731 -11.20 -40.10 8.16
N PHE A 732 -11.47 -38.80 8.11
CA PHE A 732 -10.98 -37.95 7.03
C PHE A 732 -9.46 -37.82 7.01
N LEU A 733 -8.79 -37.76 8.17
CA LEU A 733 -7.34 -37.80 8.25
C LEU A 733 -6.77 -39.11 7.69
N LEU A 734 -7.41 -40.25 7.99
CA LEU A 734 -7.04 -41.56 7.44
C LEU A 734 -7.20 -41.58 5.91
N GLU A 735 -8.34 -41.09 5.38
CA GLU A 735 -8.56 -40.98 3.93
C GLU A 735 -7.49 -40.13 3.24
N ASN A 736 -7.05 -39.04 3.87
CA ASN A 736 -5.96 -38.19 3.35
C ASN A 736 -4.62 -38.94 3.31
N ILE A 737 -4.30 -39.70 4.36
CA ILE A 737 -3.07 -40.51 4.45
C ILE A 737 -3.09 -41.63 3.40
N GLU A 738 -4.23 -42.25 3.15
CA GLU A 738 -4.37 -43.25 2.09
C GLU A 738 -4.27 -42.63 0.70
N ALA A 739 -4.97 -41.51 0.47
CA ALA A 739 -4.99 -40.84 -0.82
C ALA A 739 -3.59 -40.40 -1.26
N ILE A 740 -2.79 -39.81 -0.36
CA ILE A 740 -1.44 -39.32 -0.70
C ILE A 740 -0.49 -40.46 -1.08
N LYS A 741 -0.63 -41.65 -0.47
CA LYS A 741 0.18 -42.84 -0.81
C LYS A 741 -0.02 -43.31 -2.26
N THR A 742 -1.16 -42.98 -2.86
CA THR A 742 -1.47 -43.34 -4.26
C THR A 742 -1.03 -42.29 -5.27
N LYS A 743 -0.62 -41.10 -4.82
CA LYS A 743 -0.20 -39.99 -5.68
C LYS A 743 1.31 -39.97 -5.86
N ASP A 744 1.75 -39.66 -7.07
CA ASP A 744 3.16 -39.40 -7.37
C ASP A 744 3.51 -37.96 -6.96
N SER A 745 3.74 -37.75 -5.66
CA SER A 745 4.10 -36.45 -5.07
C SER A 745 5.48 -36.53 -4.42
N ALA A 746 6.31 -35.50 -4.62
CA ALA A 746 7.63 -35.40 -3.99
C ALA A 746 7.57 -35.09 -2.48
N ASN A 747 6.39 -34.78 -1.93
CA ASN A 747 6.19 -34.26 -0.57
C ASN A 747 5.36 -35.20 0.34
N ILE A 748 5.29 -36.51 0.05
CA ILE A 748 4.43 -37.46 0.78
C ILE A 748 4.71 -37.44 2.29
N GLU A 749 5.97 -37.55 2.68
CA GLU A 749 6.38 -37.63 4.09
C GLU A 749 6.09 -36.32 4.85
N LEU A 750 6.32 -35.19 4.20
CA LEU A 750 6.01 -33.86 4.75
C LEU A 750 4.50 -33.70 4.95
N PHE A 751 3.70 -34.09 3.97
CA PHE A 751 2.24 -34.01 4.06
C PHE A 751 1.71 -34.85 5.22
N ILE A 752 2.13 -36.12 5.32
CA ILE A 752 1.74 -37.01 6.42
C ILE A 752 2.17 -36.42 7.76
N SER A 753 3.40 -35.90 7.85
CA SER A 753 3.90 -35.24 9.06
C SER A 753 3.04 -34.03 9.45
N SER A 754 2.65 -33.19 8.49
CA SER A 754 1.76 -32.05 8.70
C SER A 754 0.39 -32.45 9.23
N LEU A 755 -0.19 -33.57 8.78
CA LEU A 755 -1.45 -34.10 9.32
C LEU A 755 -1.30 -34.57 10.78
N VAL A 756 -0.19 -35.22 11.11
CA VAL A 756 0.12 -35.62 12.49
C VAL A 756 0.26 -34.38 13.37
N ILE A 757 1.03 -33.38 12.92
CA ILE A 757 1.24 -32.11 13.63
C ILE A 757 -0.08 -31.41 13.89
N LEU A 758 -0.93 -31.27 12.86
CA LEU A 758 -2.26 -30.67 12.99
C LEU A 758 -3.10 -31.41 14.05
N THR A 759 -3.12 -32.74 13.98
CA THR A 759 -3.88 -33.57 14.93
C THR A 759 -3.39 -33.38 16.36
N LEU A 760 -2.08 -33.37 16.57
CA LEU A 760 -1.49 -33.16 17.89
C LEU A 760 -1.80 -31.76 18.43
N ASP A 761 -1.79 -30.73 17.59
CA ASP A 761 -2.06 -29.36 18.03
C ASP A 761 -3.55 -29.13 18.32
N ILE A 762 -4.48 -29.75 17.57
CA ILE A 762 -5.91 -29.78 17.91
C ILE A 762 -6.12 -30.43 19.28
N ILE A 763 -5.48 -31.58 19.53
CA ILE A 763 -5.59 -32.30 20.81
C ILE A 763 -4.99 -31.50 21.96
N TYR A 764 -3.88 -30.79 21.72
CA TYR A 764 -3.28 -29.92 22.72
C TYR A 764 -4.24 -28.81 23.17
N LEU A 765 -5.04 -28.27 22.25
CA LEU A 765 -6.00 -27.21 22.53
C LEU A 765 -7.30 -27.72 23.17
N ASP A 766 -7.63 -28.99 23.00
CA ASP A 766 -8.85 -29.58 23.53
C ASP A 766 -8.71 -29.92 25.03
N PRO A 767 -9.43 -29.22 25.93
CA PRO A 767 -9.33 -29.45 27.36
C PRO A 767 -9.81 -30.84 27.81
N SER A 768 -10.48 -31.59 26.93
CA SER A 768 -10.92 -32.97 27.19
C SER A 768 -9.76 -33.96 27.23
N TYR A 769 -8.60 -33.60 26.66
CA TYR A 769 -7.43 -34.46 26.58
C TYR A 769 -6.31 -33.99 27.52
N GLN A 770 -5.62 -34.94 28.14
CA GLN A 770 -4.35 -34.65 28.79
C GLN A 770 -3.22 -34.78 27.76
N PHE A 771 -2.51 -33.68 27.49
CA PHE A 771 -1.43 -33.67 26.50
C PHE A 771 -0.13 -34.32 27.01
N ASN A 772 -0.17 -35.63 27.27
CA ASN A 772 0.93 -36.44 27.77
C ASN A 772 1.38 -37.48 26.72
N THR A 773 2.45 -38.23 27.02
CA THR A 773 3.03 -39.23 26.11
C THR A 773 2.03 -40.34 25.76
N GLU A 774 1.18 -40.74 26.70
CA GLU A 774 0.17 -41.79 26.47
C GLU A 774 -0.87 -41.34 25.45
N THR A 775 -1.43 -40.14 25.61
CA THR A 775 -2.43 -39.58 24.67
C THR A 775 -1.85 -39.42 23.28
N ARG A 776 -0.64 -38.87 23.16
CA ARG A 776 0.05 -38.72 21.86
C ARG A 776 0.27 -40.07 21.17
N THR A 777 0.66 -41.08 21.94
CA THR A 777 0.87 -42.44 21.44
C THR A 777 -0.45 -43.05 20.95
N LYS A 778 -1.53 -42.93 21.73
CA LYS A 778 -2.86 -43.40 21.32
C LYS A 778 -3.36 -42.75 20.03
N ILE A 779 -3.03 -41.48 19.78
CA ILE A 779 -3.41 -40.77 18.56
C ILE A 779 -2.67 -41.30 17.34
N ILE A 780 -1.35 -41.49 17.43
CA ILE A 780 -0.61 -42.08 16.31
C ILE A 780 -1.01 -43.53 16.07
N GLU A 781 -1.37 -44.28 17.12
CA GLU A 781 -1.92 -45.63 16.96
C GLU A 781 -3.26 -45.61 16.22
N LYS A 782 -4.16 -44.67 16.55
CA LYS A 782 -5.42 -44.50 15.80
C LYS A 782 -5.21 -44.16 14.32
N LEU A 783 -4.10 -43.49 13.97
CA LEU A 783 -3.82 -43.06 12.60
C LEU A 783 -3.02 -44.09 11.78
N PHE A 784 -2.22 -44.94 12.43
CA PHE A 784 -1.21 -45.75 11.75
C PHE A 784 -1.15 -47.21 12.21
N SER A 785 -2.02 -47.67 13.12
CA SER A 785 -2.03 -49.05 13.61
C SER A 785 -3.20 -49.87 13.07
N ASP A 786 -2.89 -50.83 12.20
CA ASP A 786 -3.85 -51.83 11.71
C ASP A 786 -3.90 -53.11 12.58
N SER A 787 -2.93 -53.27 13.48
CA SER A 787 -2.83 -54.43 14.37
C SER A 787 -2.17 -54.05 15.69
N GLU A 788 -2.37 -54.88 16.72
CA GLU A 788 -1.76 -54.63 18.04
C GLU A 788 -0.24 -54.49 17.92
N ASN A 789 0.28 -53.39 18.47
CA ASN A 789 1.71 -53.07 18.56
C ASN A 789 2.42 -52.81 17.23
N VAL A 790 1.72 -52.61 16.12
CA VAL A 790 2.33 -52.22 14.83
C VAL A 790 1.96 -50.77 14.50
N ILE A 791 2.93 -49.96 14.09
CA ILE A 791 2.74 -48.60 13.57
C ILE A 791 3.34 -48.59 12.17
N ASP A 792 2.54 -48.35 11.13
CA ASP A 792 2.99 -48.39 9.73
C ASP A 792 2.83 -47.02 9.04
N GLY A 793 3.93 -46.47 8.51
CA GLY A 793 3.93 -45.28 7.69
C GLY A 793 3.93 -43.94 8.47
N LEU A 794 4.28 -43.95 9.76
CA LEU A 794 4.41 -42.73 10.54
C LEU A 794 5.53 -41.85 9.99
N CYS A 795 5.21 -40.59 9.68
CA CYS A 795 6.19 -39.58 9.25
C CYS A 795 6.26 -38.45 10.29
N LEU A 796 7.47 -38.13 10.75
CA LEU A 796 7.77 -36.98 11.61
C LEU A 796 8.95 -36.22 11.00
N THR A 797 8.63 -35.10 10.34
CA THR A 797 9.59 -34.23 9.67
C THR A 797 9.56 -32.83 10.26
N ASP A 798 10.73 -32.26 10.54
CA ASP A 798 10.89 -30.91 11.09
C ASP A 798 10.12 -30.68 12.40
N VAL A 799 10.17 -31.69 13.29
CA VAL A 799 9.54 -31.65 14.61
C VAL A 799 10.57 -31.23 15.64
N PHE A 800 10.73 -29.92 15.79
CA PHE A 800 11.61 -29.25 16.74
C PHE A 800 10.99 -27.93 17.19
N GLY A 801 11.33 -27.45 18.38
CA GLY A 801 10.68 -26.26 18.94
C GLY A 801 11.13 -25.89 20.34
N ASN A 802 10.77 -24.68 20.76
CA ASN A 802 11.13 -24.09 22.05
C ASN A 802 9.98 -24.14 23.07
N SER A 803 8.77 -24.56 22.66
CA SER A 803 7.65 -24.68 23.58
C SER A 803 7.87 -25.79 24.63
N GLY A 804 7.20 -25.63 25.78
CA GLY A 804 7.21 -26.62 26.86
C GLY A 804 6.57 -27.98 26.49
N THR A 805 6.08 -28.12 25.27
CA THR A 805 5.43 -29.32 24.73
C THR A 805 6.37 -30.08 23.81
N LYS A 806 7.01 -31.13 24.32
CA LYS A 806 7.80 -32.05 23.50
C LYS A 806 6.87 -33.12 22.90
N ALA A 807 6.92 -33.31 21.58
CA ALA A 807 6.23 -34.41 20.92
C ALA A 807 6.97 -35.73 21.17
N ILE A 808 6.87 -36.27 22.39
CA ILE A 808 7.47 -37.54 22.81
C ILE A 808 6.40 -38.63 22.78
N PHE A 809 6.74 -39.80 22.24
CA PHE A 809 5.87 -40.98 22.12
C PHE A 809 6.40 -42.18 22.90
N ASP A 810 5.54 -43.16 23.15
CA ASP A 810 5.89 -44.45 23.74
C ASP A 810 5.93 -45.54 22.67
N PHE A 811 7.14 -45.96 22.31
CA PHE A 811 7.40 -47.01 21.33
C PHE A 811 7.80 -48.34 21.97
N ARG A 812 7.67 -48.48 23.29
CA ARG A 812 7.97 -49.75 23.98
C ARG A 812 7.08 -50.86 23.43
N ASP A 813 7.69 -52.00 23.14
CA ASP A 813 7.02 -53.19 22.58
C ASP A 813 6.38 -52.98 21.19
N LYS A 814 6.65 -51.85 20.51
CA LYS A 814 6.10 -51.55 19.18
C LYS A 814 7.03 -51.95 18.05
N LYS A 815 6.41 -52.35 16.93
CA LYS A 815 7.04 -52.55 15.63
C LYS A 815 6.67 -51.40 14.70
N LEU A 816 7.64 -50.57 14.34
CA LEU A 816 7.48 -49.42 13.46
C LEU A 816 7.93 -49.80 12.04
N LEU A 817 7.01 -49.74 11.08
CA LEU A 817 7.20 -50.16 9.69
C LEU A 817 7.11 -48.95 8.76
N ASN A 818 7.99 -48.86 7.77
CA ASN A 818 7.95 -47.82 6.72
C ASN A 818 7.89 -46.38 7.28
N CYS A 819 8.46 -46.13 8.47
CA CYS A 819 8.40 -44.84 9.12
C CYS A 819 9.52 -43.90 8.63
N HIS A 820 9.25 -42.60 8.62
CA HIS A 820 10.23 -41.57 8.28
C HIS A 820 10.44 -40.60 9.43
N PHE A 821 11.67 -40.52 9.93
CA PHE A 821 12.07 -39.57 10.96
C PHE A 821 13.17 -38.65 10.39
N ASN A 822 12.82 -37.40 10.16
CA ASN A 822 13.72 -36.43 9.54
C ASN A 822 13.73 -35.13 10.36
N ASN A 823 14.88 -34.75 10.89
CA ASN A 823 15.01 -33.56 11.74
C ASN A 823 14.00 -33.57 12.92
N TYR A 824 13.82 -34.74 13.52
CA TYR A 824 12.94 -34.95 14.67
C TYR A 824 13.74 -34.89 15.97
N GLN A 825 13.75 -33.71 16.57
CA GLN A 825 14.63 -33.37 17.69
C GLN A 825 14.40 -34.20 18.97
N TYR A 826 13.18 -34.74 19.15
CA TYR A 826 12.79 -35.48 20.36
C TYR A 826 12.87 -37.01 20.20
N PHE A 827 13.44 -37.51 19.10
CA PHE A 827 13.48 -38.94 18.78
C PHE A 827 14.06 -39.79 19.93
N TRP A 828 15.23 -39.41 20.43
CA TRP A 828 15.91 -40.15 21.51
C TRP A 828 15.31 -39.98 22.90
N GLU A 829 14.30 -39.11 23.04
CA GLU A 829 13.52 -38.96 24.28
C GLU A 829 12.25 -39.81 24.27
N CYS A 830 11.90 -40.43 23.14
CA CYS A 830 10.83 -41.40 23.06
C CYS A 830 11.13 -42.64 23.90
N LEU A 831 10.09 -43.21 24.51
CA LEU A 831 10.26 -44.40 25.34
C LEU A 831 10.44 -45.61 24.43
N MET A 832 11.54 -46.33 24.59
CA MET A 832 11.88 -47.50 23.80
C MET A 832 12.39 -48.60 24.74
N ASN A 833 12.29 -49.86 24.31
CA ASN A 833 12.81 -50.99 25.07
C ASN A 833 13.43 -52.06 24.14
N LEU A 834 13.87 -53.16 24.74
CA LEU A 834 14.46 -54.30 24.05
C LEU A 834 13.55 -54.95 22.99
N ASN A 835 12.25 -54.67 23.00
CA ASN A 835 11.27 -55.20 22.04
C ASN A 835 10.88 -54.18 20.96
N THR A 836 11.30 -52.93 21.07
CA THR A 836 11.07 -51.91 20.03
C THR A 836 11.85 -52.26 18.76
N ARG A 837 11.17 -52.29 17.60
CA ARG A 837 11.77 -52.63 16.31
C ARG A 837 11.37 -51.61 15.24
N PHE A 838 12.34 -51.21 14.41
CA PHE A 838 12.13 -50.38 13.23
C PHE A 838 12.50 -51.18 11.99
N GLU A 839 11.59 -51.22 11.00
CA GLU A 839 11.80 -51.89 9.72
C GLU A 839 11.44 -50.99 8.54
N ARG A 840 12.23 -51.09 7.45
CA ARG A 840 12.06 -50.29 6.22
C ARG A 840 11.92 -48.78 6.50
N SER A 841 12.56 -48.30 7.57
CA SER A 841 12.39 -46.94 8.07
C SER A 841 13.62 -46.08 7.78
N THR A 842 13.43 -44.77 7.69
CA THR A 842 14.49 -43.81 7.34
C THR A 842 14.76 -42.87 8.52
N PHE A 843 16.04 -42.61 8.79
CA PHE A 843 16.47 -41.74 9.88
C PHE A 843 17.46 -40.69 9.38
N LYS A 844 17.08 -39.43 9.49
CA LYS A 844 17.85 -38.27 9.03
C LYS A 844 17.88 -37.16 10.07
N ASP A 845 19.07 -36.64 10.36
CA ASP A 845 19.28 -35.47 11.23
C ASP A 845 18.57 -35.58 12.61
N ILE A 846 18.59 -36.78 13.21
CA ILE A 846 17.97 -37.07 14.51
C ILE A 846 19.00 -37.09 15.65
N ASP A 847 19.95 -36.16 15.69
CA ASP A 847 20.99 -36.17 16.73
C ASP A 847 20.38 -35.91 18.13
N PRO A 848 20.90 -36.58 19.18
CA PRO A 848 20.41 -36.36 20.53
C PRO A 848 20.70 -34.91 20.97
N ARG A 849 19.71 -34.28 21.60
CA ARG A 849 19.90 -32.96 22.19
C ARG A 849 20.96 -32.98 23.29
N GLU A 850 21.54 -31.81 23.57
CA GLU A 850 22.49 -31.64 24.66
C GLU A 850 21.91 -32.14 26.00
N GLY A 851 22.66 -33.01 26.68
CA GLY A 851 22.25 -33.63 27.95
C GLY A 851 21.27 -34.79 27.83
N VAL A 852 20.82 -35.17 26.64
CA VAL A 852 19.98 -36.37 26.43
C VAL A 852 20.87 -37.60 26.24
N ASN A 853 20.77 -38.54 27.19
CA ASN A 853 21.37 -39.86 27.05
C ASN A 853 20.45 -40.77 26.24
N TYR A 854 21.02 -41.52 25.30
CA TYR A 854 20.28 -42.46 24.45
C TYR A 854 20.84 -43.89 24.56
N THR A 855 19.96 -44.87 24.36
CA THR A 855 20.27 -46.31 24.39
C THR A 855 19.99 -46.92 23.02
N LEU A 856 20.92 -47.72 22.51
CA LEU A 856 20.71 -48.55 21.33
C LEU A 856 20.47 -49.99 21.77
N TYR A 857 19.30 -50.52 21.45
CA TYR A 857 18.97 -51.93 21.73
C TYR A 857 19.39 -52.84 20.57
N ASP A 858 19.71 -54.10 20.89
CA ASP A 858 20.05 -55.09 19.89
C ASP A 858 18.88 -55.34 18.93
N ASN A 859 19.19 -55.38 17.63
CA ASN A 859 18.22 -55.54 16.54
C ASN A 859 17.12 -54.46 16.51
N MET A 860 17.34 -53.31 17.15
CA MET A 860 16.39 -52.19 17.15
C MET A 860 16.08 -51.70 15.73
N PHE A 861 17.11 -51.63 14.87
CA PHE A 861 16.96 -51.32 13.45
C PHE A 861 17.26 -52.57 12.63
N SER A 862 16.37 -52.96 11.72
CA SER A 862 16.62 -54.01 10.75
C SER A 862 17.57 -53.56 9.63
N ASN A 863 18.05 -54.52 8.84
CA ASN A 863 19.03 -54.29 7.78
C ASN A 863 18.49 -53.48 6.59
N ASP A 864 17.18 -53.34 6.48
CA ASP A 864 16.48 -52.59 5.42
C ASP A 864 16.14 -51.15 5.83
N CYS A 865 16.57 -50.70 7.01
CA CYS A 865 16.49 -49.29 7.40
C CYS A 865 17.63 -48.46 6.78
N ASP A 866 17.34 -47.20 6.43
CA ASP A 866 18.39 -46.24 6.05
C ASP A 866 18.96 -45.55 7.29
N LEU A 867 20.16 -46.00 7.67
CA LEU A 867 20.90 -45.51 8.83
C LEU A 867 22.09 -44.62 8.44
N ASN A 868 22.25 -44.25 7.16
CA ASN A 868 23.48 -43.64 6.65
C ASN A 868 23.89 -42.38 7.41
N LEU A 869 22.93 -41.54 7.78
CA LEU A 869 23.18 -40.24 8.44
C LEU A 869 23.35 -40.37 9.96
N ILE A 870 22.93 -41.49 10.55
CA ILE A 870 23.09 -41.76 11.99
C ILE A 870 24.18 -42.81 12.29
N LYS A 871 24.96 -43.22 11.28
CA LYS A 871 26.08 -44.16 11.44
C LYS A 871 27.06 -43.73 12.52
N HIS A 872 27.29 -42.42 12.64
CA HIS A 872 28.22 -41.87 13.62
C HIS A 872 27.74 -42.16 15.06
N LEU A 873 26.46 -41.96 15.38
CA LEU A 873 25.84 -42.28 16.68
C LEU A 873 25.96 -43.79 17.01
N ILE A 874 25.69 -44.64 16.02
CA ILE A 874 25.82 -46.10 16.19
C ILE A 874 27.27 -46.49 16.47
N SER A 875 28.23 -45.87 15.76
CA SER A 875 29.65 -46.13 15.95
C SER A 875 30.18 -45.63 17.31
N GLU A 876 29.72 -44.45 17.75
CA GLU A 876 30.07 -43.86 19.04
C GLU A 876 29.63 -44.78 20.18
N LYS A 877 28.38 -45.24 20.19
CA LYS A 877 27.88 -46.16 21.23
C LYS A 877 28.57 -47.52 21.22
N LYS A 878 28.90 -48.05 20.04
CA LYS A 878 29.71 -49.28 19.93
C LYS A 878 31.11 -49.07 20.52
N GLN A 879 31.71 -47.91 20.29
CA GLN A 879 33.02 -47.56 20.85
C GLN A 879 32.94 -47.33 22.37
N GLU A 880 31.89 -46.70 22.90
CA GLU A 880 31.64 -46.58 24.34
C GLU A 880 31.49 -47.94 25.01
N ALA A 881 30.72 -48.85 24.42
CA ALA A 881 30.56 -50.21 24.93
C ALA A 881 31.89 -50.97 24.95
N GLN A 882 32.70 -50.83 23.89
CA GLN A 882 34.02 -51.44 23.81
C GLN A 882 35.01 -50.84 24.83
N ASN A 883 35.02 -49.52 24.98
CA ASN A 883 35.85 -48.82 25.98
C ASN A 883 35.46 -49.21 27.42
N SER A 884 34.16 -49.39 27.68
CA SER A 884 33.65 -49.89 28.96
C SER A 884 34.15 -51.31 29.26
N LEU A 885 34.04 -52.21 28.27
CA LEU A 885 34.59 -53.57 28.34
C LEU A 885 36.10 -53.59 28.62
N ASP A 886 36.85 -52.74 27.94
CA ASP A 886 38.31 -52.63 28.13
C ASP A 886 38.66 -52.05 29.51
N SER A 887 37.86 -51.12 30.02
CA SER A 887 37.99 -50.60 31.39
C SER A 887 37.72 -51.67 32.45
N ILE A 888 36.62 -52.43 32.31
CA ILE A 888 36.28 -53.55 33.20
C ILE A 888 37.40 -54.60 33.16
N ARG A 889 37.88 -54.97 31.97
CA ARG A 889 39.01 -55.90 31.80
C ARG A 889 40.27 -55.39 32.49
N SER A 890 40.60 -54.12 32.36
CA SER A 890 41.74 -53.49 33.03
C SER A 890 41.62 -53.59 34.55
N ASP A 891 40.45 -53.34 35.11
CA ASP A 891 40.21 -53.39 36.56
C ASP A 891 40.21 -54.82 37.11
N VAL A 892 39.62 -55.77 36.40
CA VAL A 892 39.71 -57.21 36.71
C VAL A 892 41.18 -57.65 36.73
N LEU A 893 41.98 -57.23 35.75
CA LEU A 893 43.41 -57.54 35.69
C LEU A 893 44.20 -56.90 36.84
N LYS A 894 43.88 -55.66 37.24
CA LYS A 894 44.48 -55.04 38.45
C LYS A 894 44.19 -55.89 39.70
N ALA A 895 42.98 -56.42 39.83
CA ALA A 895 42.63 -57.30 40.94
C ALA A 895 43.46 -58.58 40.95
N PHE A 896 43.59 -59.29 39.82
CA PHE A 896 44.45 -60.48 39.72
C PHE A 896 45.93 -60.16 39.99
N LYS A 897 46.45 -59.04 39.49
CA LYS A 897 47.85 -58.61 39.69
C LYS A 897 48.24 -58.39 41.16
N ILE A 898 47.28 -58.10 42.05
CA ILE A 898 47.56 -58.00 43.49
C ILE A 898 48.00 -59.35 44.08
N PHE A 899 47.37 -60.43 43.62
CA PHE A 899 47.69 -61.79 44.07
C PHE A 899 48.89 -62.37 43.34
N TYR A 900 49.18 -61.91 42.12
CA TYR A 900 50.30 -62.41 41.32
C TYR A 900 51.66 -61.99 41.90
N LYS A 901 52.52 -62.98 42.17
CA LYS A 901 53.91 -62.77 42.60
C LYS A 901 54.72 -64.03 42.26
N ARG A 902 55.99 -63.92 41.85
CA ARG A 902 56.88 -65.08 41.62
C ARG A 902 56.26 -66.19 40.74
N GLY A 903 55.55 -65.82 39.67
CA GLY A 903 54.99 -66.78 38.73
C GLY A 903 53.72 -67.51 39.19
N ASN A 904 53.06 -67.08 40.27
CA ASN A 904 51.79 -67.68 40.71
C ASN A 904 50.91 -66.71 41.50
N PHE A 905 49.64 -67.06 41.73
CA PHE A 905 48.77 -66.36 42.68
C PHE A 905 49.05 -66.80 44.12
N TYR A 906 49.36 -65.83 44.98
CA TYR A 906 49.66 -66.04 46.39
C TYR A 906 48.62 -65.36 47.29
N PRO A 907 48.28 -65.96 48.44
CA PRO A 907 47.34 -65.37 49.38
C PRO A 907 47.78 -63.99 49.90
N ARG A 908 46.85 -63.04 49.94
CA ARG A 908 47.06 -61.65 50.40
C ARG A 908 46.18 -61.32 51.61
N LYS A 909 46.65 -60.42 52.49
CA LYS A 909 45.85 -59.96 53.64
C LYS A 909 44.54 -59.34 53.15
N GLN A 910 43.41 -59.67 53.78
CA GLN A 910 42.12 -59.11 53.39
C GLN A 910 42.13 -57.57 53.45
N GLU A 911 42.75 -56.99 54.47
CA GLU A 911 42.94 -55.53 54.60
C GLU A 911 43.74 -54.94 53.43
N GLU A 912 44.79 -55.63 52.96
CA GLU A 912 45.63 -55.16 51.85
C GLU A 912 44.85 -55.15 50.53
N VAL A 913 44.09 -56.22 50.27
CA VAL A 913 43.25 -56.35 49.07
C VAL A 913 42.13 -55.31 49.09
N ARG A 914 41.41 -55.19 50.21
CA ARG A 914 40.35 -54.20 50.38
C ARG A 914 40.86 -52.77 50.26
N LYS A 915 42.05 -52.46 50.78
CA LYS A 915 42.67 -51.12 50.65
C LYS A 915 43.10 -50.80 49.22
N LYS A 916 43.61 -51.79 48.46
CA LYS A 916 44.10 -51.59 47.10
C LYS A 916 43.00 -51.60 46.04
N LEU A 917 41.85 -52.19 46.35
CA LEU A 917 40.68 -52.31 45.46
C LEU A 917 39.45 -51.55 45.99
N SER A 918 39.61 -50.68 47.01
CA SER A 918 38.50 -50.00 47.69
C SER A 918 37.67 -49.08 46.80
N THR A 919 38.24 -48.61 45.69
CA THR A 919 37.58 -47.73 44.71
C THR A 919 36.93 -48.49 43.55
N ILE A 920 36.99 -49.83 43.53
CA ILE A 920 36.53 -50.65 42.41
C ILE A 920 35.29 -51.44 42.85
N SER A 921 34.12 -51.15 42.25
CA SER A 921 32.84 -51.86 42.50
C SER A 921 32.91 -53.36 42.22
N ILE A 922 33.87 -53.79 41.39
CA ILE A 922 34.12 -55.17 40.97
C ILE A 922 34.59 -56.09 42.13
N LEU A 923 35.18 -55.55 43.21
CA LEU A 923 35.68 -56.38 44.32
C LEU A 923 34.56 -57.21 44.99
N SER A 924 33.40 -56.59 45.23
CA SER A 924 32.25 -57.27 45.83
C SER A 924 31.78 -58.41 44.94
N TYR A 925 31.60 -58.14 43.64
CA TYR A 925 31.22 -59.15 42.65
C TYR A 925 32.20 -60.33 42.60
N MET A 926 33.51 -60.05 42.58
CA MET A 926 34.54 -61.10 42.54
C MET A 926 34.56 -61.96 43.82
N ILE A 927 34.19 -61.40 44.98
CA ILE A 927 34.08 -62.17 46.22
C ILE A 927 32.80 -63.01 46.23
N ASP A 928 31.67 -62.41 45.87
CA ASP A 928 30.35 -63.06 45.91
C ASP A 928 30.26 -64.20 44.89
N ASN A 929 30.94 -64.07 43.74
CA ASN A 929 31.02 -65.10 42.70
C ASN A 929 32.24 -66.04 42.84
N ASN A 930 32.87 -66.09 44.03
CA ASN A 930 33.99 -67.00 44.35
C ASN A 930 35.21 -66.90 43.40
N VAL A 931 35.46 -65.74 42.79
CA VAL A 931 36.70 -65.45 42.06
C VAL A 931 37.84 -65.21 43.06
N ILE A 932 37.56 -64.42 44.10
CA ILE A 932 38.42 -64.20 45.26
C ILE A 932 37.83 -64.97 46.45
N VAL A 933 38.55 -65.98 46.93
CA VAL A 933 38.10 -66.86 48.02
C VAL A 933 38.87 -66.59 49.31
N LYS A 934 38.22 -66.79 50.46
CA LYS A 934 38.89 -66.71 51.77
C LYS A 934 39.93 -67.83 51.88
N PHE A 935 41.15 -67.47 52.25
CA PHE A 935 42.25 -68.41 52.45
C PHE A 935 42.69 -68.38 53.92
N LYS A 936 42.88 -69.56 54.52
CA LYS A 936 43.37 -69.72 55.89
C LYS A 936 44.73 -70.41 55.83
N ASP A 937 45.79 -69.69 56.18
CA ASP A 937 47.15 -70.25 56.20
C ASP A 937 47.28 -71.26 57.35
N PRO A 938 47.61 -72.55 57.07
CA PRO A 938 47.81 -73.56 58.11
C PRO A 938 48.90 -73.20 59.12
N LYS A 939 49.88 -72.37 58.72
CA LYS A 939 50.99 -71.91 59.56
C LYS A 939 50.66 -70.62 60.32
N LYS A 940 49.62 -69.88 59.93
CA LYS A 940 49.17 -68.63 60.56
C LYS A 940 47.64 -68.54 60.59
N PRO A 941 46.96 -69.39 61.38
CA PRO A 941 45.51 -69.59 61.31
C PRO A 941 44.67 -68.37 61.77
N THR A 942 45.27 -67.40 62.48
CA THR A 942 44.62 -66.15 62.90
C THR A 942 44.66 -65.05 61.83
N MET A 943 45.45 -65.22 60.78
CA MET A 943 45.63 -64.23 59.72
C MET A 943 44.56 -64.39 58.63
N GLN A 944 43.68 -63.41 58.51
CA GLN A 944 42.63 -63.38 57.48
C GLN A 944 43.22 -63.03 56.12
N GLN A 945 43.15 -63.97 55.16
CA GLN A 945 43.66 -63.77 53.80
C GLN A 945 42.59 -64.06 52.74
N TYR A 946 42.84 -63.52 51.55
CA TYR A 946 42.18 -63.88 50.31
C TYR A 946 43.16 -64.60 49.39
N ASN A 947 42.67 -65.45 48.50
CA ASN A 947 43.42 -65.96 47.36
C ASN A 947 42.52 -66.01 46.12
N ILE A 948 43.12 -66.12 44.94
CA ILE A 948 42.38 -66.37 43.70
C ILE A 948 41.93 -67.83 43.68
N SER A 949 40.68 -68.08 43.27
CA SER A 949 40.14 -69.43 43.10
C SER A 949 40.97 -70.22 42.08
N PRO A 950 41.26 -71.52 42.32
CA PRO A 950 42.02 -72.35 41.40
C PRO A 950 41.48 -72.40 39.96
N LYS A 951 40.18 -72.15 39.77
CA LYS A 951 39.52 -72.08 38.47
C LYS A 951 40.13 -71.00 37.56
N TYR A 952 40.70 -69.93 38.11
CA TYR A 952 41.26 -68.81 37.35
C TYR A 952 42.78 -68.88 37.21
N LYS A 953 43.40 -70.05 37.45
CA LYS A 953 44.87 -70.18 37.39
C LYS A 953 45.45 -69.87 36.00
N THR A 954 44.71 -70.19 34.94
CA THR A 954 45.03 -69.89 33.54
C THR A 954 45.17 -68.38 33.24
N VAL A 955 44.60 -67.51 34.09
CA VAL A 955 44.79 -66.06 33.98
C VAL A 955 46.27 -65.65 34.18
N ILE A 956 47.07 -66.49 34.85
CA ILE A 956 48.52 -66.28 34.99
C ILE A 956 49.20 -66.26 33.61
N ASP A 957 48.83 -67.18 32.72
CA ASP A 957 49.42 -67.28 31.38
C ASP A 957 49.11 -66.03 30.54
N PHE A 958 47.92 -65.44 30.75
CA PHE A 958 47.56 -64.14 30.18
C PHE A 958 48.42 -63.00 30.75
N ILE A 959 48.66 -62.98 32.07
CA ILE A 959 49.48 -61.94 32.74
C ILE A 959 50.96 -62.02 32.32
N GLU A 960 51.50 -63.23 32.13
CA GLU A 960 52.92 -63.46 31.84
C GLU A 960 53.26 -63.38 30.34
N GLN A 961 52.43 -63.99 29.50
CA GLN A 961 52.74 -64.25 28.10
C GLN A 961 51.71 -63.62 27.14
N GLY A 962 50.64 -63.01 27.66
CA GLY A 962 49.55 -62.47 26.84
C GLY A 962 48.68 -63.53 26.17
N ILE A 963 48.79 -64.80 26.59
CA ILE A 963 48.01 -65.90 26.02
C ILE A 963 46.54 -65.74 26.46
N PRO A 964 45.56 -65.69 25.53
CA PRO A 964 44.15 -65.53 25.87
C PRO A 964 43.66 -66.55 26.91
N SER A 965 43.00 -66.07 27.96
CA SER A 965 42.30 -66.91 28.95
C SER A 965 40.80 -66.80 28.73
N GLU A 966 40.15 -67.95 28.56
CA GLU A 966 38.70 -68.06 28.45
C GLU A 966 38.05 -67.59 29.75
N GLU A 967 38.57 -68.01 30.90
CA GLU A 967 38.06 -67.67 32.22
C GLU A 967 38.13 -66.17 32.52
N LEU A 968 39.18 -65.49 32.06
CA LEU A 968 39.26 -64.03 32.14
C LEU A 968 38.19 -63.35 31.27
N SER A 969 37.97 -63.87 30.07
CA SER A 969 37.02 -63.27 29.12
C SER A 969 35.57 -63.48 29.57
N THR A 970 35.22 -64.68 30.03
CA THR A 970 33.92 -64.97 30.63
C THR A 970 33.66 -64.09 31.85
N LEU A 971 34.64 -63.95 32.74
CA LEU A 971 34.48 -63.11 33.92
C LEU A 971 34.25 -61.63 33.60
N VAL A 972 34.95 -61.08 32.61
CA VAL A 972 34.75 -59.69 32.17
C VAL A 972 33.33 -59.49 31.61
N ASN A 973 32.84 -60.43 30.80
CA ASN A 973 31.49 -60.38 30.26
C ASN A 973 30.42 -60.54 31.36
N ASP A 974 30.63 -61.47 32.31
CA ASP A 974 29.72 -61.69 33.43
C ASP A 974 29.61 -60.45 34.33
N ILE A 975 30.72 -59.76 34.57
CA ILE A 975 30.75 -58.49 35.31
C ILE A 975 30.01 -57.39 34.54
N GLN A 976 30.20 -57.30 33.22
CA GLN A 976 29.50 -56.33 32.37
C GLN A 976 27.99 -56.54 32.38
N LEU A 977 27.51 -57.79 32.38
CA LEU A 977 26.08 -58.11 32.44
C LEU A 977 25.46 -57.86 33.82
N SER A 978 26.30 -57.74 34.86
CA SER A 978 25.88 -57.58 36.26
C SER A 978 26.00 -56.14 36.77
N CYS A 979 26.61 -55.25 35.99
CA CYS A 979 26.75 -53.82 36.23
C CYS A 979 25.82 -53.06 35.27
#